data_AF-A0A8J9ZR77-F1
#
_entry.id   AF-A0A8J9ZR77-F1
#
_cell.length_a   1.000
_cell.length_b   1.000
_cell.length_c   1.000
_cell.angle_alpha   90.00
_cell.angle_beta   90.00
_cell.angle_gamma   90.00
#
_symmetry.space_group_name_H-M   'P 1'
#
loop_
_entity.id
_entity.type
_entity.pdbx_description
1 polymer ?
#
loop_
_entity_poly.entity_id
_entity_poly.type
_entity_poly.pdbx_seq_one_letter_code
_entity_poly.pdbx_strand_id
1 'polypeptide(L)'
;MFSVAGDRGSFGMEEELKCPVCRCFFNVPIILPCQHSICLSCAASQVTQTYGLKPTEEDALSYRHSTISSPGSDYSSAYDYTDLDKFDKLSLYSEADSGYGASLSGYAATCPSSPAFSTVSASSSISTTTSCIRCPQCRRTTYLDDLGVQGFPRNKALQTIVEKYEETKNIVIKCQLCVGQAPNDATVMCEQCSVYYCDKCRENCHPLRGPLAKHTLVSPALGKAAMKARNQTSQGVSTCIRHTDENISMFCIMCKIPVCYQCLEDGKHQNHDVKALGAMCKMHKAELSHNISTLSDKAREGKNFLSNLREMLDQVQENSVDFEASLVAQCDAIIEAINRRKEELMEQIQREKEHKLRMMREQINDLTNKLRQTTGLLEYALEIMKEEDAAAFLQVANGLIKRVCSAEMQWQKEVLLEPHEPPEFELQLNSQPLFKAIEQLNFVHTKVPGPPIFLHEECTVQNNSITVSWQPSPRSWVDGYVLELDDGNQGPFREVYVGRETLCTLDGLHFDCTYRVRVKAFNKAGEGPYSDSVQLHTAEVAWFALDPSTAHPDIVLSNDNMTVTCNSYDDRVVLGNVGFSKGIHYWECTIDRYDNHPDPAFGVARIDTLKDTMLGKDDKAWAMYIDSNRSWFMHNNAHSNRTEGGLDKGSVIGVLLNLEEHTLSFYVNDCMQGPIAFRDLHGVFFPAISLNRNVQMTVHTGLELPDHDSIDGE
;
A
#
# COMPACT_ATOMS: atom_id res chain seq x y z
N MET A 1 38.51 9.18 -16.73
CA MET A 1 39.86 9.26 -16.12
C MET A 1 39.74 9.72 -14.67
N PHE A 2 39.61 8.80 -13.72
CA PHE A 2 40.00 9.02 -12.33
C PHE A 2 40.78 7.78 -11.93
N SER A 3 42.09 7.93 -11.83
CA SER A 3 43.03 6.86 -11.50
C SER A 3 42.89 6.55 -10.01
N VAL A 4 42.32 5.39 -9.67
CA VAL A 4 42.37 4.86 -8.31
C VAL A 4 43.50 3.84 -8.26
N ALA A 5 44.71 4.34 -8.10
CA ALA A 5 45.88 3.54 -7.78
C ALA A 5 46.17 3.69 -6.27
N GLY A 6 46.28 2.56 -5.58
CA GLY A 6 47.04 2.41 -4.34
C GLY A 6 46.32 2.76 -3.02
N ASP A 7 46.30 1.77 -2.13
CA ASP A 7 46.30 1.93 -0.66
C ASP A 7 44.97 2.17 0.10
N ARG A 8 43.98 1.28 -0.08
CA ARG A 8 42.82 1.15 0.84
C ARG A 8 43.11 0.23 2.04
N GLY A 9 44.19 0.51 2.76
CA GLY A 9 44.60 -0.28 3.93
C GLY A 9 44.59 0.45 5.27
N SER A 10 44.66 1.79 5.31
CA SER A 10 44.93 2.49 6.60
C SER A 10 44.08 3.71 6.93
N PHE A 11 43.03 4.04 6.18
CA PHE A 11 42.24 5.25 6.48
C PHE A 11 41.22 5.09 7.63
N GLY A 12 40.81 3.86 7.98
CA GLY A 12 39.78 3.66 9.02
C GLY A 12 40.27 3.73 10.47
N MET A 13 41.53 3.36 10.76
CA MET A 13 42.05 3.34 12.13
C MET A 13 42.45 4.73 12.64
N GLU A 14 42.84 5.64 11.75
CA GLU A 14 43.38 6.94 12.13
C GLU A 14 42.34 7.84 12.82
N GLU A 15 41.07 7.77 12.39
CA GLU A 15 39.98 8.53 13.00
C GLU A 15 39.67 8.05 14.43
N GLU A 16 39.74 6.73 14.67
CA GLU A 16 39.55 6.12 15.98
C GLU A 16 40.66 6.46 16.99
N LEU A 17 41.82 6.93 16.51
CA LEU A 17 42.98 7.30 17.34
C LEU A 17 43.07 8.80 17.65
N LYS A 18 42.12 9.60 17.18
CA LYS A 18 42.08 11.05 17.41
C LYS A 18 41.09 11.43 18.50
N CYS A 19 41.48 12.37 19.34
CA CYS A 19 40.61 12.92 20.37
C CYS A 19 39.51 13.79 19.73
N PRO A 20 38.22 13.59 20.07
CA PRO A 20 37.11 14.35 19.48
C PRO A 20 37.16 15.86 19.81
N VAL A 21 37.91 16.26 20.84
CA VAL A 21 38.02 17.66 21.28
C VAL A 21 39.17 18.40 20.58
N CYS A 22 40.41 17.89 20.68
CA CYS A 22 41.57 18.56 20.07
C CYS A 22 41.89 18.09 18.65
N ARG A 23 41.24 17.02 18.17
CA ARG A 23 41.50 16.37 16.86
C ARG A 23 42.93 15.87 16.64
N CYS A 24 43.78 15.96 17.65
CA CYS A 24 45.11 15.36 17.68
C CYS A 24 45.02 13.90 18.17
N PHE A 25 46.08 13.12 17.96
CA PHE A 25 46.24 11.81 18.57
C PHE A 25 46.11 11.88 20.10
N PHE A 26 45.49 10.86 20.70
CA PHE A 26 45.23 10.86 22.14
C PHE A 26 46.50 11.00 22.96
N ASN A 27 46.54 12.02 23.82
CA ASN A 27 47.60 12.26 24.80
C ASN A 27 47.04 12.11 26.21
N VAL A 28 47.52 11.11 26.96
CA VAL A 28 46.99 10.68 28.26
C VAL A 28 45.45 10.56 28.23
N PRO A 29 44.89 9.63 27.43
CA PRO A 29 43.44 9.46 27.33
C PRO A 29 42.84 8.98 28.65
N ILE A 30 41.67 9.51 29.00
CA ILE A 30 40.82 9.05 30.10
C ILE A 30 39.53 8.44 29.55
N ILE A 31 38.92 7.53 30.30
CA ILE A 31 37.66 6.87 29.98
C ILE A 31 36.54 7.52 30.79
N LEU A 32 35.55 8.10 30.10
CA LEU A 32 34.34 8.62 30.73
C LEU A 32 33.37 7.47 31.08
N PRO A 33 32.41 7.66 31.99
CA PRO A 33 31.42 6.62 32.34
C PRO A 33 30.56 6.13 31.16
N CYS A 34 30.49 6.92 30.08
CA CYS A 34 29.86 6.51 28.82
C CYS A 34 30.77 5.66 27.91
N GLN A 35 31.95 5.24 28.38
CA GLN A 35 32.98 4.45 27.67
C GLN A 35 33.70 5.15 26.51
N HIS A 36 33.42 6.44 26.29
CA HIS A 36 34.16 7.27 25.35
C HIS A 36 35.46 7.80 25.96
N SER A 37 36.48 7.99 25.12
CA SER A 37 37.79 8.49 25.54
C SER A 37 38.03 9.93 25.12
N ILE A 38 38.66 10.73 25.98
CA ILE A 38 39.13 12.10 25.72
C ILE A 38 40.51 12.31 26.35
N CYS A 39 41.35 13.22 25.83
CA CYS A 39 42.63 13.55 26.48
C CYS A 39 42.40 14.16 27.87
N LEU A 40 43.25 13.86 28.85
CA LEU A 40 43.14 14.42 30.20
C LEU A 40 43.14 15.96 30.21
N SER A 41 43.98 16.60 29.39
CA SER A 41 44.01 18.06 29.25
C SER A 41 42.74 18.61 28.61
N CYS A 42 42.18 17.90 27.61
CA CYS A 42 40.89 18.22 27.02
C CYS A 42 39.75 18.01 28.02
N ALA A 43 39.82 17.00 28.89
CA ALA A 43 38.83 16.80 29.92
C ALA A 43 38.84 17.95 30.92
N ALA A 44 40.03 18.37 31.37
CA ALA A 44 40.22 19.50 32.27
C ALA A 44 39.67 20.81 31.68
N SER A 45 39.81 21.04 30.37
CA SER A 45 39.27 22.23 29.70
C SER A 45 37.77 22.18 29.41
N GLN A 46 37.15 21.01 29.48
CA GLN A 46 35.71 20.81 29.29
C GLN A 46 34.93 20.75 30.62
N VAL A 47 35.61 20.92 31.76
CA VAL A 47 34.95 21.00 33.07
C VAL A 47 34.18 22.32 33.17
N THR A 48 32.90 22.21 33.47
CA THR A 48 32.04 23.37 33.75
C THR A 48 31.66 23.38 35.22
N GLN A 49 31.79 24.54 35.87
CA GLN A 49 31.31 24.76 37.24
C GLN A 49 29.86 25.22 37.20
N THR A 50 28.98 24.52 37.92
CA THR A 50 27.57 24.90 38.06
C THR A 50 27.31 25.39 39.48
N TYR A 51 26.71 26.58 39.60
CA TYR A 51 26.26 27.12 40.89
C TYR A 51 24.78 26.75 41.09
N GLY A 52 24.51 25.79 41.98
CA GLY A 52 23.14 25.33 42.27
C GLY A 52 23.11 24.20 43.31
N LEU A 53 22.01 24.13 44.07
CA LEU A 53 21.74 23.18 45.16
C LEU A 53 21.98 21.72 44.73
N LYS A 54 22.55 20.90 45.62
CA LYS A 54 22.74 19.45 45.43
C LYS A 54 21.43 18.79 44.96
N PRO A 55 21.46 17.84 44.01
CA PRO A 55 20.37 16.89 43.85
C PRO A 55 20.31 16.01 45.12
N THR A 56 19.10 15.73 45.60
CA THR A 56 18.85 14.78 46.68
C THR A 56 19.21 13.36 46.23
N GLU A 57 19.51 12.47 47.19
CA GLU A 57 19.96 11.09 46.95
C GLU A 57 18.95 10.20 46.19
N GLU A 58 17.77 10.71 45.83
CA GLU A 58 16.75 10.00 45.05
C GLU A 58 17.01 10.02 43.53
N ASP A 59 17.74 11.01 42.99
CA ASP A 59 18.08 11.06 41.55
C ASP A 59 19.25 10.14 41.16
N ALA A 60 20.06 9.71 42.13
CA ALA A 60 21.23 8.83 41.91
C ALA A 60 20.85 7.36 41.64
N LEU A 61 19.61 6.96 41.94
CA LEU A 61 19.12 5.58 41.77
C LEU A 61 18.39 5.33 40.45
N SER A 62 18.15 6.36 39.63
CA SER A 62 17.57 6.22 38.28
C SER A 62 18.56 5.66 37.23
N TYR A 63 19.84 5.51 37.58
CA TYR A 63 20.91 5.12 36.65
C TYR A 63 21.15 3.60 36.50
N ARG A 64 20.35 2.73 37.14
CA ARG A 64 20.58 1.27 37.11
C ARG A 64 19.61 0.42 36.27
N HIS A 65 18.58 0.99 35.63
CA HIS A 65 17.77 0.21 34.68
C HIS A 65 17.41 1.01 33.43
N SER A 66 18.09 0.69 32.33
CA SER A 66 17.57 0.88 30.97
C SER A 66 18.05 -0.28 30.13
N THR A 67 17.37 -1.41 30.34
CA THR A 67 17.27 -2.49 29.37
C THR A 67 16.57 -1.99 28.12
N ILE A 68 16.99 -2.56 27.00
CA ILE A 68 16.53 -2.35 25.63
C ILE A 68 15.00 -2.23 25.56
N SER A 69 14.52 -1.08 25.10
CA SER A 69 13.17 -0.91 24.57
C SER A 69 13.30 -0.69 23.07
N SER A 70 12.90 -1.70 22.30
CA SER A 70 12.59 -1.58 20.89
C SER A 70 11.39 -0.63 20.71
N PRO A 71 11.30 0.09 19.58
CA PRO A 71 10.01 0.52 19.08
C PRO A 71 9.69 -0.25 17.79
N GLY A 72 8.63 -1.06 17.86
CA GLY A 72 7.83 -1.40 16.71
C GLY A 72 6.89 -0.24 16.37
N SER A 73 6.67 -0.08 15.06
CA SER A 73 5.50 0.46 14.35
C SER A 73 4.49 1.32 15.11
N ASP A 74 4.20 2.51 14.57
CA ASP A 74 2.89 2.71 13.95
C ASP A 74 2.85 3.86 12.91
N TYR A 75 1.89 3.65 12.02
CA TYR A 75 1.53 4.24 10.73
C TYR A 75 0.92 5.66 10.86
N SER A 76 1.33 6.63 10.01
CA SER A 76 0.53 7.31 8.96
C SER A 76 0.80 8.84 9.10
N SER A 77 0.87 9.73 8.09
CA SER A 77 0.56 9.73 6.66
C SER A 77 1.33 10.85 5.95
N ALA A 78 1.50 10.67 4.63
CA ALA A 78 1.68 11.60 3.50
C ALA A 78 1.20 13.07 3.69
N TYR A 79 1.64 14.13 2.99
CA TYR A 79 2.25 14.44 1.68
C TYR A 79 3.13 15.72 1.91
N ASP A 80 4.10 16.17 1.11
CA ASP A 80 4.05 16.65 -0.28
C ASP A 80 5.47 17.11 -0.70
N TYR A 81 5.73 17.11 -2.00
CA TYR A 81 6.98 17.43 -2.69
C TYR A 81 7.21 18.94 -2.78
N THR A 82 8.45 19.42 -2.66
CA THR A 82 9.05 20.37 -3.63
C THR A 82 10.53 20.66 -3.36
N ASP A 83 11.27 20.50 -4.45
CA ASP A 83 12.40 21.30 -4.94
C ASP A 83 13.80 21.34 -4.32
N LEU A 84 14.72 21.16 -5.27
CA LEU A 84 16.17 21.24 -5.25
C LEU A 84 16.67 22.71 -5.23
N ASP A 85 17.98 22.81 -4.95
CA ASP A 85 18.91 23.90 -5.29
C ASP A 85 18.92 25.18 -4.43
N LYS A 86 19.94 25.31 -3.54
CA LYS A 86 21.11 26.20 -3.76
C LYS A 86 22.05 26.32 -2.55
N PHE A 87 23.34 26.12 -2.88
CA PHE A 87 24.59 26.70 -2.39
C PHE A 87 24.62 27.80 -1.29
N ASP A 88 25.60 27.62 -0.39
CA ASP A 88 26.57 28.58 0.19
C ASP A 88 26.17 30.06 0.40
N LYS A 89 26.22 30.53 1.66
CA LYS A 89 27.22 31.52 2.16
C LYS A 89 26.86 32.14 3.52
N LEU A 90 27.90 32.21 4.36
CA LEU A 90 28.33 33.32 5.23
C LEU A 90 27.47 33.80 6.43
N SER A 91 28.16 33.77 7.57
CA SER A 91 28.03 34.56 8.79
C SER A 91 27.86 36.07 8.58
N LEU A 92 27.13 36.76 9.46
CA LEU A 92 27.47 38.10 10.02
C LEU A 92 26.56 38.47 11.23
N TYR A 93 27.20 38.63 12.40
CA TYR A 93 26.98 39.59 13.54
C TYR A 93 25.57 39.84 14.12
N SER A 94 25.38 39.56 15.44
CA SER A 94 25.28 40.51 16.59
C SER A 94 23.86 41.14 16.73
N GLU A 95 23.25 41.32 17.89
CA GLU A 95 23.62 42.16 19.05
C GLU A 95 22.83 41.78 20.32
N ALA A 96 23.33 42.22 21.46
CA ALA A 96 22.76 42.11 22.80
C ALA A 96 21.63 43.14 23.06
N ASP A 97 20.79 42.94 24.08
CA ASP A 97 20.89 43.68 25.37
C ASP A 97 19.61 43.58 26.23
N SER A 98 19.86 43.32 27.52
CA SER A 98 19.19 43.63 28.80
C SER A 98 17.72 44.06 28.93
N GLY A 99 17.12 43.61 30.05
CA GLY A 99 15.96 44.26 30.68
C GLY A 99 15.52 43.64 32.01
N TYR A 100 16.03 44.17 33.12
CA TYR A 100 15.68 43.86 34.52
C TYR A 100 14.33 44.51 34.91
N GLY A 101 13.51 43.89 35.76
CA GLY A 101 12.27 44.51 36.27
C GLY A 101 11.55 43.69 37.35
N ALA A 102 11.31 44.30 38.50
CA ALA A 102 10.98 43.70 39.80
C ALA A 102 9.50 43.31 40.03
N SER A 103 9.34 42.28 40.87
CA SER A 103 8.43 42.14 42.04
C SER A 103 6.95 42.54 41.97
N LEU A 104 6.07 41.56 42.27
CA LEU A 104 4.91 41.78 43.14
C LEU A 104 4.57 40.50 43.91
N SER A 105 4.28 40.68 45.20
CA SER A 105 3.94 39.67 46.19
C SER A 105 2.44 39.76 46.53
N GLY A 106 1.83 38.63 46.91
CA GLY A 106 0.54 38.62 47.61
C GLY A 106 -0.28 37.36 47.36
N TYR A 107 -0.26 36.42 48.32
CA TYR A 107 -1.39 36.04 49.18
C TYR A 107 -1.18 34.64 49.79
N ALA A 108 -1.38 34.57 51.11
CA ALA A 108 -1.19 33.42 51.97
C ALA A 108 -2.53 32.79 52.38
N ALA A 109 -2.53 31.48 52.68
CA ALA A 109 -3.40 30.72 53.61
C ALA A 109 -3.24 29.21 53.26
N THR A 110 -3.17 28.21 54.15
CA THR A 110 -3.37 28.04 55.60
C THR A 110 -2.88 26.62 55.95
N CYS A 111 -2.30 26.42 57.15
CA CYS A 111 -1.99 25.11 57.74
C CYS A 111 -3.11 24.66 58.71
N PRO A 112 -3.13 23.39 59.17
CA PRO A 112 -2.92 23.21 60.63
C PRO A 112 -2.19 21.93 61.10
N SER A 113 -1.55 22.09 62.28
CA SER A 113 -1.33 21.15 63.43
C SER A 113 -0.19 20.10 63.51
N SER A 114 0.94 20.51 64.11
CA SER A 114 1.65 20.04 65.35
C SER A 114 1.31 18.70 66.06
N PRO A 115 2.22 18.04 66.86
CA PRO A 115 3.12 18.71 67.84
C PRO A 115 4.59 18.23 68.01
N ALA A 116 5.26 19.05 68.83
CA ALA A 116 6.66 19.28 69.19
C ALA A 116 7.51 18.15 69.84
N PHE A 117 8.84 18.37 69.79
CA PHE A 117 9.95 18.23 70.78
C PHE A 117 11.23 17.81 69.99
N SER A 118 12.45 18.35 70.08
CA SER A 118 13.07 19.39 70.91
C SER A 118 14.46 19.77 70.34
N THR A 119 14.78 21.07 70.39
CA THR A 119 16.06 21.72 70.75
C THR A 119 17.40 21.53 69.97
N VAL A 120 17.93 22.68 69.51
CA VAL A 120 19.34 23.15 69.29
C VAL A 120 20.22 22.34 68.31
N SER A 121 20.91 22.91 67.31
CA SER A 121 21.76 24.11 67.32
C SER A 121 22.12 24.56 65.89
N ALA A 122 22.34 25.86 65.73
CA ALA A 122 22.86 26.47 64.52
C ALA A 122 24.28 25.97 64.15
N SER A 123 24.54 25.74 62.86
CA SER A 123 25.86 25.95 62.26
C SER A 123 25.79 26.11 60.73
N SER A 124 26.18 27.30 60.29
CA SER A 124 27.06 27.59 59.15
C SER A 124 26.78 26.92 57.79
N SER A 125 26.12 27.68 56.90
CA SER A 125 26.05 27.45 55.46
C SER A 125 27.43 27.53 54.79
N ILE A 126 27.91 26.42 54.22
CA ILE A 126 29.06 26.36 53.30
C ILE A 126 28.52 26.10 51.89
N SER A 127 28.74 27.05 50.98
CA SER A 127 28.49 26.90 49.55
C SER A 127 29.51 25.95 48.93
N THR A 128 29.09 24.79 48.42
CA THR A 128 29.97 23.86 47.67
C THR A 128 29.71 23.96 46.17
N THR A 129 30.73 24.30 45.39
CA THR A 129 30.71 24.28 43.92
C THR A 129 30.72 22.83 43.41
N THR A 130 29.77 22.44 42.56
CA THR A 130 29.78 21.13 41.89
C THR A 130 30.32 21.28 40.47
N SER A 131 31.35 20.50 40.13
CA SER A 131 31.98 20.51 38.81
C SER A 131 31.48 19.32 37.99
N CYS A 132 31.21 19.53 36.70
CA CYS A 132 30.72 18.48 35.80
C CYS A 132 31.42 18.50 34.43
N ILE A 133 31.40 17.37 33.72
CA ILE A 133 31.92 17.23 32.36
C ILE A 133 30.85 16.61 31.45
N ARG A 134 30.67 17.16 30.24
CA ARG A 134 29.76 16.62 29.22
C ARG A 134 30.56 15.92 28.13
N CYS A 135 30.24 14.65 27.84
CA CYS A 135 30.91 13.88 26.80
C CYS A 135 30.65 14.50 25.40
N PRO A 136 31.69 14.80 24.60
CA PRO A 136 31.51 15.41 23.27
C PRO A 136 30.91 14.45 22.23
N GLN A 137 31.01 13.13 22.43
CA GLN A 137 30.52 12.13 21.48
C GLN A 137 29.06 11.74 21.71
N CYS A 138 28.66 11.47 22.97
CA CYS A 138 27.28 11.05 23.28
C CYS A 138 26.50 12.04 24.15
N ARG A 139 27.06 13.21 24.47
CA ARG A 139 26.43 14.31 25.23
C ARG A 139 26.01 13.98 26.68
N ARG A 140 26.36 12.81 27.21
CA ARG A 140 26.10 12.43 28.61
C ARG A 140 26.95 13.27 29.58
N THR A 141 26.31 13.83 30.62
CA THR A 141 26.97 14.62 31.68
C THR A 141 27.39 13.72 32.83
N THR A 142 28.57 13.98 33.41
CA THR A 142 29.12 13.30 34.57
C THR A 142 29.57 14.32 35.60
N TYR A 143 29.13 14.16 36.85
CA TYR A 143 29.56 15.00 37.97
C TYR A 143 30.87 14.49 38.54
N LEU A 144 31.78 15.41 38.86
CA LEU A 144 33.13 15.11 39.35
C LEU A 144 33.11 14.99 40.87
N ASP A 145 33.89 14.05 41.39
CA ASP A 145 34.18 13.89 42.82
C ASP A 145 35.38 14.76 43.25
N ASP A 146 35.82 14.61 44.50
CA ASP A 146 36.94 15.38 45.07
C ASP A 146 38.27 15.20 44.31
N LEU A 147 38.37 14.17 43.46
CA LEU A 147 39.53 13.90 42.60
C LEU A 147 39.42 14.55 41.22
N GLY A 148 38.30 15.21 40.91
CA GLY A 148 38.09 15.93 39.65
C GLY A 148 38.26 15.02 38.43
N VAL A 149 38.76 15.59 37.32
CA VAL A 149 39.07 14.82 36.10
C VAL A 149 40.20 13.81 36.26
N GLN A 150 40.99 13.90 37.35
CA GLN A 150 42.04 12.92 37.66
C GLN A 150 41.48 11.62 38.23
N GLY A 151 40.21 11.62 38.68
CA GLY A 151 39.51 10.43 39.17
C GLY A 151 39.10 9.45 38.06
N PHE A 152 39.13 9.86 36.79
CA PHE A 152 38.76 8.99 35.67
C PHE A 152 39.85 7.96 35.33
N PRO A 153 39.48 6.72 34.98
CA PRO A 153 40.43 5.71 34.52
C PRO A 153 41.22 6.14 33.29
N ARG A 154 42.55 6.02 33.34
CA ARG A 154 43.40 6.24 32.16
C ARG A 154 43.26 5.08 31.17
N ASN A 155 43.00 5.39 29.89
CA ASN A 155 42.95 4.41 28.82
C ASN A 155 44.36 4.04 28.34
N LYS A 156 45.09 3.29 29.18
CA LYS A 156 46.47 2.84 28.88
C LYS A 156 46.54 2.00 27.59
N ALA A 157 45.49 1.26 27.26
CA ALA A 157 45.41 0.46 26.04
C ALA A 157 45.41 1.36 24.80
N LEU A 158 44.52 2.36 24.75
CA LEU A 158 44.47 3.33 23.66
C LEU A 158 45.78 4.13 23.54
N GLN A 159 46.35 4.55 24.67
CA GLN A 159 47.65 5.24 24.68
C GLN A 159 48.75 4.37 24.04
N THR A 160 48.83 3.09 24.42
CA THR A 160 49.81 2.14 23.84
C THR A 160 49.57 1.92 22.34
N ILE A 161 48.32 1.88 21.90
CA ILE A 161 47.95 1.71 20.49
C ILE A 161 48.36 2.95 19.69
N VAL A 162 48.08 4.15 20.18
CA VAL A 162 48.51 5.41 19.56
C VAL A 162 50.03 5.48 19.46
N GLU A 163 50.75 5.17 20.54
CA GLU A 163 52.22 5.16 20.55
C GLU A 163 52.79 4.19 19.51
N LYS A 164 52.24 2.97 19.41
CA LYS A 164 52.64 1.99 18.38
C LYS A 164 52.29 2.45 16.96
N TYR A 165 51.14 3.08 16.77
CA TYR A 165 50.70 3.59 15.47
C TYR A 165 51.61 4.75 14.99
N GLU A 166 51.91 5.69 15.88
CA GLU A 166 52.85 6.80 15.63
C GLU A 166 54.27 6.30 15.29
N GLU A 167 54.76 5.27 16.01
CA GLU A 167 56.06 4.63 15.74
C GLU A 167 56.07 3.95 14.36
N THR A 168 55.00 3.22 14.01
CA THR A 168 54.91 2.47 12.75
C THR A 168 54.76 3.38 11.53
N LYS A 169 54.08 4.52 11.68
CA LYS A 169 53.88 5.52 10.62
C LYS A 169 54.92 6.64 10.62
N ASN A 170 55.91 6.59 11.51
CA ASN A 170 57.01 7.55 11.67
C ASN A 170 56.52 9.01 11.77
N ILE A 171 55.48 9.23 12.58
CA ILE A 171 54.83 10.54 12.73
C ILE A 171 55.74 11.49 13.53
N VAL A 172 55.97 12.69 12.99
CA VAL A 172 56.87 13.69 13.58
C VAL A 172 56.32 14.22 14.91
N ILE A 173 57.13 14.14 15.98
CA ILE A 173 56.77 14.62 17.32
C ILE A 173 56.65 16.14 17.30
N LYS A 174 55.52 16.67 17.79
CA LYS A 174 55.25 18.10 17.83
C LYS A 174 55.66 18.74 19.16
N CYS A 175 56.01 20.02 19.12
CA CYS A 175 56.32 20.85 20.28
C CYS A 175 55.09 21.01 21.19
N GLN A 176 55.28 20.84 22.49
CA GLN A 176 54.19 20.88 23.47
C GLN A 176 53.90 22.28 24.04
N LEU A 177 54.72 23.27 23.69
CA LEU A 177 54.66 24.63 24.25
C LEU A 177 54.43 25.72 23.20
N CYS A 178 54.06 25.34 21.97
CA CYS A 178 53.61 26.30 20.97
C CYS A 178 52.21 26.83 21.34
N VAL A 179 52.06 28.15 21.43
CA VAL A 179 50.78 28.80 21.66
C VAL A 179 50.24 29.28 20.30
N GLY A 180 49.23 28.59 19.75
CA GLY A 180 48.65 28.84 18.42
C GLY A 180 47.97 27.60 17.82
N GLN A 181 47.31 27.74 16.65
CA GLN A 181 46.45 26.67 16.07
C GLN A 181 47.20 25.47 15.44
N ALA A 182 48.54 25.50 15.35
CA ALA A 182 49.32 24.32 14.98
C ALA A 182 50.70 24.32 15.67
N PRO A 183 51.06 23.26 16.43
CA PRO A 183 52.38 23.16 17.04
C PRO A 183 53.46 22.84 16.00
N ASN A 184 54.61 23.51 16.10
CA ASN A 184 55.79 23.23 15.27
C ASN A 184 56.42 21.89 15.61
N ASP A 185 57.25 21.34 14.73
CA ASP A 185 57.99 20.11 14.98
C ASP A 185 58.97 20.27 16.15
N ALA A 186 59.00 19.28 17.03
CA ALA A 186 59.95 19.25 18.13
C ALA A 186 61.33 18.91 17.58
N THR A 187 62.33 19.70 17.96
CA THR A 187 63.74 19.48 17.59
C THR A 187 64.54 18.90 18.75
N VAL A 188 64.09 19.13 19.99
CA VAL A 188 64.75 18.63 21.21
C VAL A 188 63.72 18.21 22.27
N MET A 189 64.11 17.31 23.15
CA MET A 189 63.40 16.97 24.38
C MET A 189 64.33 17.20 25.57
N CYS A 190 63.83 17.83 26.63
CA CYS A 190 64.56 17.98 27.88
C CYS A 190 64.32 16.76 28.78
N GLU A 191 65.38 16.04 29.18
CA GLU A 191 65.27 14.83 30.00
C GLU A 191 64.70 15.12 31.40
N GLN A 192 65.11 16.24 31.99
CA GLN A 192 64.71 16.64 33.34
C GLN A 192 63.32 17.26 33.36
N CYS A 193 62.96 18.05 32.33
CA CYS A 193 61.62 18.64 32.23
C CYS A 193 60.60 17.69 31.59
N SER A 194 61.03 16.64 30.89
CA SER A 194 60.14 15.68 30.22
C SER A 194 59.21 16.32 29.16
N VAL A 195 59.67 17.40 28.52
CA VAL A 195 58.88 18.19 27.56
C VAL A 195 59.61 18.28 26.21
N TYR A 196 58.85 18.27 25.13
CA TYR A 196 59.33 18.43 23.75
C TYR A 196 59.21 19.87 23.27
N TYR A 197 60.30 20.42 22.72
CA TYR A 197 60.42 21.80 22.30
C TYR A 197 60.79 21.89 20.82
N CYS A 198 60.19 22.84 20.08
CA CYS A 198 60.77 23.37 18.84
C CYS A 198 61.88 24.37 19.18
N ASP A 199 62.73 24.73 18.22
CA ASP A 199 63.87 25.62 18.47
C ASP A 199 63.48 26.95 19.14
N LYS A 200 62.36 27.54 18.72
CA LYS A 200 61.85 28.79 19.30
C LYS A 200 61.40 28.65 20.76
N CYS A 201 60.73 27.56 21.10
CA CYS A 201 60.30 27.29 22.48
C CYS A 201 61.47 26.83 23.36
N ARG A 202 62.47 26.15 22.78
CA ARG A 202 63.71 25.79 23.46
C ARG A 202 64.43 27.03 23.95
N GLU A 203 64.63 28.03 23.11
CA GLU A 203 65.39 29.24 23.48
C GLU A 203 64.70 30.06 24.57
N ASN A 204 63.36 30.09 24.56
CA ASN A 204 62.58 30.80 25.57
C ASN A 204 62.55 30.08 26.93
N CYS A 205 62.57 28.74 26.95
CA CYS A 205 62.47 27.95 28.18
C CYS A 205 63.82 27.41 28.69
N HIS A 206 64.81 27.28 27.80
CA HIS A 206 66.18 26.84 28.04
C HIS A 206 67.20 27.82 27.44
N PRO A 207 67.28 29.06 27.95
CA PRO A 207 68.34 29.99 27.57
C PRO A 207 69.70 29.52 28.13
N LEU A 208 70.80 29.88 27.44
CA LEU A 208 72.17 29.45 27.75
C LEU A 208 72.69 29.88 29.15
N ARG A 209 71.94 30.72 29.89
CA ARG A 209 72.23 31.17 31.23
C ARG A 209 70.99 31.07 32.11
N GLY A 210 71.13 30.45 33.28
CA GLY A 210 70.05 30.29 34.26
C GLY A 210 70.02 28.89 34.88
N PRO A 211 69.07 28.63 35.80
CA PRO A 211 68.97 27.35 36.52
C PRO A 211 68.79 26.13 35.61
N LEU A 212 68.09 26.33 34.49
CA LEU A 212 67.73 25.29 33.52
C LEU A 212 68.82 25.00 32.48
N ALA A 213 69.97 25.69 32.52
CA ALA A 213 71.11 25.43 31.64
C ALA A 213 71.82 24.09 31.94
N LYS A 214 71.58 23.52 33.13
CA LYS A 214 72.12 22.21 33.54
C LYS A 214 71.30 21.03 33.03
N HIS A 215 70.20 21.28 32.32
CA HIS A 215 69.34 20.23 31.80
C HIS A 215 69.91 19.65 30.50
N THR A 216 69.76 18.34 30.34
CA THR A 216 70.21 17.59 29.18
C THR A 216 69.11 17.63 28.12
N LEU A 217 69.45 18.20 26.95
CA LEU A 217 68.57 18.18 25.79
C LEU A 217 68.99 17.05 24.86
N VAL A 218 68.08 16.10 24.64
CA VAL A 218 68.28 14.95 23.73
C VAL A 218 67.38 15.10 22.51
N SER A 219 67.66 14.34 21.44
CA SER A 219 66.75 14.33 20.29
C SER A 219 65.38 13.76 20.71
N PRO A 220 64.26 14.21 20.12
CA PRO A 220 62.92 13.73 20.47
C PRO A 220 62.77 12.20 20.39
N ALA A 221 63.44 11.55 19.43
CA ALA A 221 63.41 10.09 19.30
C ALA A 221 64.14 9.38 20.46
N LEU A 222 65.34 9.85 20.84
CA LEU A 222 66.10 9.30 21.96
C LEU A 222 65.42 9.59 23.31
N GLY A 223 64.85 10.78 23.44
CA GLY A 223 64.07 11.18 24.59
C GLY A 223 62.81 10.34 24.80
N LYS A 224 62.06 10.08 23.72
CA LYS A 224 60.89 9.17 23.73
C LYS A 224 61.31 7.75 24.15
N ALA A 225 62.45 7.26 23.64
CA ALA A 225 62.99 5.94 24.02
C ALA A 225 63.44 5.87 25.49
N ALA A 226 64.11 6.91 26.01
CA ALA A 226 64.55 6.97 27.41
C ALA A 226 63.36 7.05 28.38
N MET A 227 62.34 7.83 28.04
CA MET A 227 61.06 7.89 28.79
C MET A 227 60.32 6.55 28.77
N LYS A 228 60.33 5.84 27.63
CA LYS A 228 59.77 4.50 27.49
C LYS A 228 60.50 3.48 28.38
N ALA A 229 61.83 3.51 28.42
CA ALA A 229 62.64 2.64 29.27
C ALA A 229 62.41 2.91 30.78
N ARG A 230 62.21 4.17 31.18
CA ARG A 230 61.88 4.56 32.56
C ARG A 230 60.48 4.10 33.01
N ASN A 231 59.53 4.03 32.08
CA ASN A 231 58.16 3.57 32.34
C ASN A 231 57.98 2.03 32.14
N GLN A 232 58.96 1.35 31.55
CA GLN A 232 58.93 -0.10 31.29
C GLN A 232 59.17 -0.96 32.54
N THR A 233 59.84 -0.43 33.57
CA THR A 233 60.07 -1.14 34.85
C THR A 233 58.79 -1.46 35.65
N SER A 234 57.63 -0.92 35.23
CA SER A 234 56.31 -1.16 35.85
C SER A 234 55.32 -1.90 34.93
N GLN A 235 55.79 -2.45 33.80
CA GLN A 235 54.92 -3.11 32.81
C GLN A 235 54.49 -4.51 33.24
N GLY A 236 53.38 -4.58 33.97
CA GLY A 236 52.66 -5.83 34.16
C GLY A 236 51.42 -5.70 35.01
N VAL A 237 51.41 -4.73 35.94
CA VAL A 237 50.35 -4.63 36.93
C VAL A 237 49.81 -3.20 36.98
N SER A 238 48.53 -3.05 36.65
CA SER A 238 47.86 -1.76 36.83
C SER A 238 47.51 -1.61 38.30
N THR A 239 47.97 -0.54 38.92
CA THR A 239 47.61 -0.19 40.29
C THR A 239 46.27 0.55 40.34
N CYS A 240 45.58 0.46 41.46
CA CYS A 240 44.31 1.14 41.67
C CYS A 240 44.51 2.66 41.75
N ILE A 241 43.57 3.43 41.19
CA ILE A 241 43.59 4.89 41.19
C ILE A 241 43.39 5.45 42.61
N ARG A 242 42.65 4.72 43.46
CA ARG A 242 42.40 5.09 44.86
C ARG A 242 43.43 4.49 45.82
N HIS A 243 43.96 3.31 45.49
CA HIS A 243 44.93 2.58 46.32
C HIS A 243 46.18 2.33 45.47
N THR A 244 47.06 3.33 45.44
CA THR A 244 48.21 3.38 44.54
C THR A 244 49.22 2.25 44.77
N ASP A 245 49.23 1.69 45.96
CA ASP A 245 50.11 0.59 46.37
C ASP A 245 49.52 -0.80 46.08
N GLU A 246 48.24 -0.85 45.68
CA GLU A 246 47.52 -2.10 45.42
C GLU A 246 47.33 -2.38 43.94
N ASN A 247 47.47 -3.67 43.62
CA ASN A 247 47.36 -4.18 42.27
C ASN A 247 45.91 -4.55 41.93
N ILE A 248 45.47 -4.19 40.74
CA ILE A 248 44.16 -4.57 40.20
C ILE A 248 44.22 -6.04 39.75
N SER A 249 43.49 -6.91 40.45
CA SER A 249 43.52 -8.37 40.24
C SER A 249 42.14 -8.99 40.00
N MET A 250 41.06 -8.24 40.29
CA MET A 250 39.68 -8.72 40.22
C MET A 250 38.83 -7.84 39.28
N PHE A 251 37.70 -8.36 38.83
CA PHE A 251 36.72 -7.65 38.00
C PHE A 251 35.35 -7.74 38.65
N CYS A 252 34.75 -6.59 38.95
CA CYS A 252 33.41 -6.49 39.48
C CYS A 252 32.38 -6.59 38.35
N ILE A 253 31.55 -7.62 38.36
CA ILE A 253 30.55 -7.88 37.32
C ILE A 253 29.45 -6.81 37.36
N MET A 254 29.01 -6.46 38.57
CA MET A 254 27.92 -5.49 38.79
C MET A 254 28.29 -4.08 38.37
N CYS A 255 29.55 -3.69 38.55
CA CYS A 255 30.05 -2.36 38.20
C CYS A 255 30.76 -2.30 36.84
N LYS A 256 31.00 -3.46 36.21
CA LYS A 256 31.72 -3.61 34.93
C LYS A 256 33.08 -2.89 34.90
N ILE A 257 33.80 -2.91 36.03
CA ILE A 257 35.13 -2.29 36.17
C ILE A 257 36.11 -3.22 36.89
N PRO A 258 37.42 -3.11 36.58
CA PRO A 258 38.44 -3.86 37.30
C PRO A 258 38.75 -3.19 38.65
N VAL A 259 38.93 -3.98 39.70
CA VAL A 259 39.07 -3.53 41.09
C VAL A 259 40.27 -4.21 41.78
N CYS A 260 40.89 -3.53 42.75
CA CYS A 260 41.90 -4.13 43.64
C CYS A 260 41.26 -4.72 44.91
N TYR A 261 42.05 -5.45 45.71
CA TYR A 261 41.59 -6.09 46.94
C TYR A 261 41.05 -5.08 47.97
N GLN A 262 41.77 -3.98 48.23
CA GLN A 262 41.32 -2.95 49.18
C GLN A 262 40.01 -2.26 48.78
N CYS A 263 39.69 -2.14 47.48
CA CYS A 263 38.38 -1.61 47.05
C CYS A 263 37.20 -2.54 47.36
N LEU A 264 37.47 -3.83 47.57
CA LEU A 264 36.48 -4.82 48.01
C LEU A 264 36.25 -4.69 49.53
N GLU A 265 37.31 -4.48 50.31
CA GLU A 265 37.23 -4.32 51.77
C GLU A 265 36.70 -2.95 52.20
N ASP A 266 37.09 -1.84 51.56
CA ASP A 266 36.68 -0.47 51.90
C ASP A 266 35.20 -0.12 51.56
N GLY A 267 34.37 -1.13 51.27
CA GLY A 267 32.90 -0.99 51.29
C GLY A 267 32.21 -0.67 49.96
N LYS A 268 32.86 -0.06 48.95
CA LYS A 268 32.17 0.31 47.67
C LYS A 268 31.80 -0.90 46.80
N HIS A 269 32.50 -2.03 46.97
CA HIS A 269 32.23 -3.27 46.22
C HIS A 269 32.03 -4.50 47.11
N GLN A 270 31.91 -4.34 48.43
CA GLN A 270 31.91 -5.41 49.42
C GLN A 270 30.86 -6.51 49.17
N ASN A 271 29.72 -6.14 48.57
CA ASN A 271 28.61 -7.05 48.27
C ASN A 271 28.42 -7.30 46.75
N HIS A 272 29.40 -6.97 45.91
CA HIS A 272 29.31 -7.21 44.47
C HIS A 272 30.03 -8.48 44.05
N ASP A 273 29.43 -9.21 43.11
CA ASP A 273 30.08 -10.38 42.50
C ASP A 273 31.34 -9.99 41.75
N VAL A 274 32.46 -10.63 42.12
CA VAL A 274 33.77 -10.42 41.51
C VAL A 274 34.32 -11.72 40.91
N LYS A 275 35.02 -11.61 39.78
CA LYS A 275 35.73 -12.71 39.14
C LYS A 275 37.20 -12.34 38.96
N ALA A 276 38.07 -13.36 38.84
CA ALA A 276 39.49 -13.15 38.54
C ALA A 276 39.65 -12.39 37.21
N LEU A 277 40.45 -11.32 37.22
CA LEU A 277 40.61 -10.42 36.06
C LEU A 277 41.06 -11.16 34.80
N GLY A 278 41.97 -12.14 34.94
CA GLY A 278 42.47 -12.94 33.83
C GLY A 278 41.40 -13.81 33.15
N ALA A 279 40.45 -14.36 33.92
CA ALA A 279 39.36 -15.17 33.38
C ALA A 279 38.34 -14.28 32.63
N MET A 280 37.96 -13.14 33.21
CA MET A 280 37.07 -12.18 32.55
C MET A 280 37.70 -11.58 31.29
N CYS A 281 39.01 -11.31 31.30
CA CYS A 281 39.74 -10.85 30.12
C CYS A 281 39.68 -11.87 28.97
N LYS A 282 39.87 -13.16 29.25
CA LYS A 282 39.74 -14.22 28.23
C LYS A 282 38.33 -14.29 27.66
N MET A 283 37.32 -14.23 28.53
CA MET A 283 35.91 -14.28 28.13
C MET A 283 35.53 -13.09 27.25
N HIS A 284 35.81 -11.86 27.67
CA HIS A 284 35.51 -10.66 26.86
C HIS A 284 36.33 -10.58 25.57
N LYS A 285 37.56 -11.11 25.54
CA LYS A 285 38.32 -11.25 24.29
C LYS A 285 37.64 -12.21 23.31
N ALA A 286 37.18 -13.37 23.79
CA ALA A 286 36.47 -14.33 22.96
C ALA A 286 35.15 -13.76 22.42
N GLU A 287 34.37 -13.10 23.29
CA GLU A 287 33.12 -12.42 22.92
C GLU A 287 33.37 -11.30 21.88
N LEU A 288 34.39 -10.46 22.09
CA LEU A 288 34.76 -9.41 21.14
C LEU A 288 35.22 -10.00 19.80
N SER A 289 36.05 -11.05 19.81
CA SER A 289 36.47 -11.74 18.60
C SER A 289 35.28 -12.31 17.82
N HIS A 290 34.32 -12.93 18.51
CA HIS A 290 33.11 -13.43 17.88
C HIS A 290 32.29 -12.30 17.24
N ASN A 291 32.06 -11.21 17.97
CA ASN A 291 31.31 -10.06 17.44
C ASN A 291 32.01 -9.39 16.25
N ILE A 292 33.35 -9.31 16.25
CA ILE A 292 34.13 -8.80 15.12
C ILE A 292 33.98 -9.70 13.90
N SER A 293 34.07 -11.03 14.07
CA SER A 293 33.85 -11.97 12.97
C SER A 293 32.46 -11.81 12.36
N THR A 294 31.42 -11.78 13.19
CA THR A 294 30.03 -11.56 12.73
C THR A 294 29.86 -10.22 12.01
N LEU A 295 30.46 -9.14 12.51
CA LEU A 295 30.40 -7.83 11.86
C LEU A 295 31.17 -7.83 10.52
N SER A 296 32.31 -8.50 10.46
CA SER A 296 33.10 -8.65 9.23
C SER A 296 32.36 -9.45 8.17
N ASP A 297 31.65 -10.51 8.56
CA ASP A 297 30.82 -11.30 7.64
C ASP A 297 29.68 -10.45 7.08
N LYS A 298 28.95 -9.71 7.93
CA LYS A 298 27.93 -8.76 7.49
C LYS A 298 28.48 -7.66 6.57
N ALA A 299 29.68 -7.15 6.86
CA ALA A 299 30.34 -6.15 6.01
C ALA A 299 30.70 -6.73 4.63
N ARG A 300 31.12 -8.00 4.57
CA ARG A 300 31.38 -8.73 3.32
C ARG A 300 30.09 -8.96 2.53
N GLU A 301 29.01 -9.38 3.19
CA GLU A 301 27.68 -9.50 2.58
C GLU A 301 27.21 -8.16 1.99
N GLY A 302 27.35 -7.07 2.74
CA GLY A 302 27.02 -5.72 2.25
C GLY A 302 27.84 -5.32 1.02
N LYS A 303 29.14 -5.65 0.99
CA LYS A 303 30.00 -5.41 -0.18
C LYS A 303 29.56 -6.23 -1.40
N ASN A 304 29.24 -7.52 -1.20
CA ASN A 304 28.76 -8.38 -2.28
C ASN A 304 27.41 -7.89 -2.81
N PHE A 305 26.48 -7.53 -1.91
CA PHE A 305 25.20 -6.95 -2.28
C PHE A 305 25.35 -5.66 -3.10
N LEU A 306 26.30 -4.80 -2.71
CA LEU A 306 26.62 -3.59 -3.47
C LEU A 306 27.23 -3.90 -4.85
N SER A 307 28.00 -4.98 -5.00
CA SER A 307 28.46 -5.47 -6.31
C SER A 307 27.28 -5.91 -7.16
N ASN A 308 26.39 -6.74 -6.60
CA ASN A 308 25.19 -7.22 -7.29
C ASN A 308 24.27 -6.06 -7.71
N LEU A 309 24.12 -5.03 -6.87
CA LEU A 309 23.36 -3.83 -7.23
C LEU A 309 23.95 -3.08 -8.42
N ARG A 310 25.29 -3.04 -8.54
CA ARG A 310 25.95 -2.44 -9.71
C ARG A 310 25.74 -3.28 -10.96
N GLU A 311 25.89 -4.59 -10.87
CA GLU A 311 25.64 -5.51 -12.00
C GLU A 311 24.18 -5.43 -12.48
N MET A 312 23.21 -5.35 -11.56
CA MET A 312 21.80 -5.13 -11.93
C MET A 312 21.59 -3.78 -12.62
N LEU A 313 22.33 -2.74 -12.23
CA LEU A 313 22.24 -1.42 -12.85
C LEU A 313 22.80 -1.45 -14.29
N ASP A 314 23.93 -2.12 -14.50
CA ASP A 314 24.50 -2.34 -15.83
C ASP A 314 23.56 -3.17 -16.70
N GLN A 315 22.95 -4.23 -16.15
CA GLN A 315 21.99 -5.07 -16.87
C GLN A 315 20.73 -4.31 -17.28
N VAL A 316 20.22 -3.39 -16.45
CA VAL A 316 19.09 -2.53 -16.83
C VAL A 316 19.47 -1.60 -17.99
N GLN A 317 20.70 -1.09 -18.01
CA GLN A 317 21.18 -0.24 -19.11
C GLN A 317 21.26 -1.02 -20.43
N GLU A 318 21.86 -2.21 -20.42
CA GLU A 318 21.94 -3.07 -21.62
C GLU A 318 20.55 -3.47 -22.13
N ASN A 319 19.68 -3.95 -21.24
CA ASN A 319 18.31 -4.32 -21.59
C ASN A 319 17.49 -3.14 -22.16
N SER A 320 17.72 -1.91 -21.68
CA SER A 320 17.04 -0.72 -22.19
C SER A 320 17.42 -0.44 -23.63
N VAL A 321 18.70 -0.53 -23.97
CA VAL A 321 19.19 -0.29 -25.34
C VAL A 321 18.62 -1.34 -26.30
N ASP A 322 18.62 -2.61 -25.91
CA ASP A 322 18.05 -3.69 -26.73
C ASP A 322 16.52 -3.52 -26.91
N PHE A 323 15.82 -3.13 -25.85
CA PHE A 323 14.39 -2.87 -25.90
C PHE A 323 14.04 -1.68 -26.81
N GLU A 324 14.80 -0.58 -26.72
CA GLU A 324 14.68 0.58 -27.60
C GLU A 324 14.90 0.19 -29.06
N ALA A 325 15.95 -0.58 -29.36
CA ALA A 325 16.22 -1.05 -30.73
C ALA A 325 15.07 -1.92 -31.27
N SER A 326 14.50 -2.80 -30.43
CA SER A 326 13.35 -3.62 -30.80
C SER A 326 12.10 -2.79 -31.08
N LEU A 327 11.82 -1.76 -30.25
CA LEU A 327 10.69 -0.86 -30.45
C LEU A 327 10.80 -0.10 -31.77
N VAL A 328 11.99 0.46 -32.05
CA VAL A 328 12.26 1.17 -33.31
C VAL A 328 12.02 0.26 -34.50
N ALA A 329 12.58 -0.96 -34.49
CA ALA A 329 12.39 -1.93 -35.56
C ALA A 329 10.90 -2.29 -35.79
N GLN A 330 10.11 -2.43 -34.71
CA GLN A 330 8.68 -2.70 -34.81
C GLN A 330 7.91 -1.53 -35.43
N CYS A 331 8.20 -0.29 -35.02
CA CYS A 331 7.59 0.90 -35.60
C CYS A 331 7.94 1.06 -37.09
N ASP A 332 9.20 0.86 -37.45
CA ASP A 332 9.66 0.93 -38.85
C ASP A 332 8.95 -0.09 -39.75
N ALA A 333 8.73 -1.32 -39.24
CA ALA A 333 7.97 -2.34 -39.96
C ALA A 333 6.50 -1.94 -40.21
N ILE A 334 5.86 -1.25 -39.25
CA ILE A 334 4.49 -0.72 -39.44
C ILE A 334 4.49 0.39 -40.50
N ILE A 335 5.47 1.29 -40.48
CA ILE A 335 5.62 2.36 -41.48
C ILE A 335 5.80 1.77 -42.88
N GLU A 336 6.65 0.75 -43.03
CA GLU A 336 6.86 0.05 -44.30
C GLU A 336 5.57 -0.60 -44.82
N ALA A 337 4.80 -1.26 -43.94
CA ALA A 337 3.51 -1.85 -44.32
C ALA A 337 2.49 -0.80 -44.80
N ILE A 338 2.45 0.37 -44.16
CA ILE A 338 1.59 1.49 -44.59
C ILE A 338 2.03 2.03 -45.95
N ASN A 339 3.35 2.18 -46.18
CA ASN A 339 3.88 2.63 -47.47
C ASN A 339 3.55 1.66 -48.60
N ARG A 340 3.70 0.34 -48.37
CA ARG A 340 3.29 -0.68 -49.35
C ARG A 340 1.79 -0.59 -49.66
N ARG A 341 0.94 -0.43 -48.65
CA ARG A 341 -0.52 -0.30 -48.86
C ARG A 341 -0.88 0.96 -49.66
N LYS A 342 -0.17 2.06 -49.43
CA LYS A 342 -0.32 3.30 -50.22
C LYS A 342 -0.03 3.04 -51.70
N GLU A 343 1.03 2.32 -52.03
CA GLU A 343 1.36 1.98 -53.42
C GLU A 343 0.26 1.15 -54.09
N GLU A 344 -0.26 0.12 -53.41
CA GLU A 344 -1.38 -0.69 -53.90
C GLU A 344 -2.66 0.12 -54.19
N LEU A 345 -2.98 1.09 -53.30
CA LEU A 345 -4.15 1.97 -53.48
C LEU A 345 -3.95 2.93 -54.66
N MET A 346 -2.73 3.43 -54.86
CA MET A 346 -2.40 4.26 -56.03
C MET A 346 -2.54 3.47 -57.32
N GLU A 347 -2.15 2.20 -57.35
CA GLU A 347 -2.37 1.33 -58.51
C GLU A 347 -3.87 1.12 -58.80
N GLN A 348 -4.71 1.00 -57.78
CA GLN A 348 -6.17 0.89 -57.97
C GLN A 348 -6.74 2.14 -58.64
N ILE A 349 -6.34 3.32 -58.19
CA ILE A 349 -6.75 4.60 -58.81
C ILE A 349 -6.30 4.65 -60.27
N GLN A 350 -5.07 4.22 -60.54
CA GLN A 350 -4.53 4.22 -61.90
C GLN A 350 -5.28 3.24 -62.83
N ARG A 351 -5.64 2.05 -62.33
CA ARG A 351 -6.47 1.08 -63.08
C ARG A 351 -7.87 1.62 -63.39
N GLU A 352 -8.52 2.23 -62.40
CA GLU A 352 -9.85 2.83 -62.58
C GLU A 352 -9.83 3.96 -63.60
N LYS A 353 -8.80 4.82 -63.51
CA LYS A 353 -8.56 5.88 -64.50
C LYS A 353 -8.41 5.31 -65.91
N GLU A 354 -7.59 4.27 -66.08
CA GLU A 354 -7.36 3.64 -67.38
C GLU A 354 -8.61 2.96 -67.93
N HIS A 355 -9.44 2.38 -67.07
CA HIS A 355 -10.71 1.78 -67.45
C HIS A 355 -11.69 2.85 -67.95
N LYS A 356 -11.94 3.90 -67.15
CA LYS A 356 -12.82 5.02 -67.52
C LYS A 356 -12.38 5.70 -68.82
N LEU A 357 -11.08 5.98 -68.97
CA LEU A 357 -10.54 6.56 -70.20
C LEU A 357 -10.74 5.65 -71.42
N ARG A 358 -10.63 4.33 -71.24
CA ARG A 358 -10.85 3.36 -72.32
C ARG A 358 -12.31 3.33 -72.75
N MET A 359 -13.24 3.22 -71.81
CA MET A 359 -14.69 3.22 -72.07
C MET A 359 -15.13 4.51 -72.78
N MET A 360 -14.67 5.68 -72.32
CA MET A 360 -14.98 6.95 -72.98
C MET A 360 -14.41 7.04 -74.39
N ARG A 361 -13.18 6.56 -74.63
CA ARG A 361 -12.58 6.52 -75.98
C ARG A 361 -13.35 5.60 -76.91
N GLU A 362 -13.79 4.45 -76.43
CA GLU A 362 -14.62 3.51 -77.20
C GLU A 362 -15.97 4.14 -77.56
N GLN A 363 -16.67 4.76 -76.60
CA GLN A 363 -17.94 5.46 -76.86
C GLN A 363 -17.78 6.61 -77.87
N ILE A 364 -16.70 7.40 -77.77
CA ILE A 364 -16.38 8.46 -78.75
C ILE A 364 -16.20 7.88 -80.15
N ASN A 365 -15.44 6.79 -80.28
CA ASN A 365 -15.18 6.15 -81.57
C ASN A 365 -16.47 5.60 -82.19
N ASP A 366 -17.33 4.95 -81.40
CA ASP A 366 -18.58 4.37 -81.87
C ASP A 366 -19.58 5.45 -82.33
N LEU A 367 -19.74 6.52 -81.55
CA LEU A 367 -20.58 7.65 -81.93
C LEU A 367 -20.06 8.35 -83.19
N THR A 368 -18.74 8.52 -83.30
CA THR A 368 -18.11 9.13 -84.48
C THR A 368 -18.37 8.30 -85.74
N ASN A 369 -18.23 6.98 -85.64
CA ASN A 369 -18.48 6.06 -86.75
C ASN A 369 -19.95 6.06 -87.18
N LYS A 370 -20.88 5.99 -86.22
CA LYS A 370 -22.32 6.07 -86.50
C LYS A 370 -22.66 7.41 -87.18
N LEU A 371 -22.18 8.53 -86.64
CA LEU A 371 -22.44 9.86 -87.21
C LEU A 371 -21.93 9.95 -88.65
N ARG A 372 -20.72 9.47 -88.93
CA ARG A 372 -20.18 9.43 -90.28
C ARG A 372 -21.05 8.63 -91.25
N GLN A 373 -21.55 7.46 -90.83
CA GLN A 373 -22.42 6.63 -91.66
C GLN A 373 -23.77 7.29 -91.96
N THR A 374 -24.42 7.87 -90.95
CA THR A 374 -25.71 8.55 -91.11
C THR A 374 -25.58 9.81 -91.95
N THR A 375 -24.53 10.62 -91.74
CA THR A 375 -24.25 11.80 -92.57
C THR A 375 -24.05 11.42 -94.03
N GLY A 376 -23.25 10.37 -94.32
CA GLY A 376 -23.07 9.91 -95.70
C GLY A 376 -24.35 9.38 -96.35
N LEU A 377 -25.23 8.72 -95.59
CA LEU A 377 -26.54 8.28 -96.08
C LEU A 377 -27.47 9.47 -96.39
N LEU A 378 -27.46 10.50 -95.54
CA LEU A 378 -28.23 11.72 -95.75
C LEU A 378 -27.75 12.48 -96.98
N GLU A 379 -26.43 12.67 -97.13
CA GLU A 379 -25.84 13.30 -98.32
C GLU A 379 -26.23 12.57 -99.61
N TYR A 380 -26.13 11.23 -99.62
CA TYR A 380 -26.57 10.43 -100.77
C TYR A 380 -28.07 10.57 -101.04
N ALA A 381 -28.91 10.56 -99.99
CA ALA A 381 -30.34 10.72 -100.14
C ALA A 381 -30.71 12.09 -100.72
N LEU A 382 -30.07 13.16 -100.23
CA LEU A 382 -30.25 14.51 -100.74
C LEU A 382 -29.83 14.65 -102.20
N GLU A 383 -28.77 13.95 -102.62
CA GLU A 383 -28.33 13.98 -104.02
C GLU A 383 -29.32 13.27 -104.95
N ILE A 384 -29.82 12.09 -104.55
CA ILE A 384 -30.86 11.35 -105.31
C ILE A 384 -32.17 12.15 -105.43
N MET A 385 -32.51 12.99 -104.45
CA MET A 385 -33.69 13.86 -104.55
C MET A 385 -33.58 14.95 -105.64
N LYS A 386 -32.39 15.21 -106.19
CA LYS A 386 -32.19 16.14 -107.30
C LYS A 386 -32.41 15.50 -108.67
N GLU A 387 -32.61 14.18 -108.74
CA GLU A 387 -32.79 13.46 -110.00
C GLU A 387 -34.07 13.92 -110.72
N GLU A 388 -33.95 14.32 -111.99
CA GLU A 388 -35.06 14.88 -112.77
C GLU A 388 -35.91 13.80 -113.46
N ASP A 389 -35.34 12.62 -113.76
CA ASP A 389 -36.09 11.49 -114.34
C ASP A 389 -36.87 10.71 -113.27
N ALA A 390 -38.20 10.79 -113.36
CA ALA A 390 -39.12 10.12 -112.46
C ALA A 390 -38.96 8.59 -112.46
N ALA A 391 -38.60 7.97 -113.59
CA ALA A 391 -38.43 6.52 -113.67
C ALA A 391 -37.13 6.07 -112.96
N ALA A 392 -36.00 6.73 -113.24
CA ALA A 392 -34.73 6.47 -112.56
C ALA A 392 -34.81 6.71 -111.05
N PHE A 393 -35.48 7.80 -110.63
CA PHE A 393 -35.70 8.08 -109.21
C PHE A 393 -36.50 6.97 -108.51
N LEU A 394 -37.67 6.59 -109.06
CA LEU A 394 -38.54 5.58 -108.46
C LEU A 394 -37.91 4.18 -108.37
N GLN A 395 -36.97 3.84 -109.26
CA GLN A 395 -36.21 2.57 -109.20
C GLN A 395 -35.37 2.45 -107.92
N VAL A 396 -34.87 3.57 -107.38
CA VAL A 396 -33.99 3.59 -106.20
C VAL A 396 -34.70 4.07 -104.93
N ALA A 397 -35.73 4.91 -105.06
CA ALA A 397 -36.43 5.59 -103.96
C ALA A 397 -36.96 4.62 -102.88
N ASN A 398 -37.64 3.53 -103.26
CA ASN A 398 -38.21 2.59 -102.29
C ASN A 398 -37.14 1.89 -101.43
N GLY A 399 -35.97 1.61 -102.01
CA GLY A 399 -34.84 1.04 -101.27
C GLY A 399 -34.18 2.07 -100.35
N LEU A 400 -34.04 3.31 -100.83
CA LEU A 400 -33.49 4.42 -100.05
C LEU A 400 -34.36 4.78 -98.85
N ILE A 401 -35.68 4.88 -99.03
CA ILE A 401 -36.65 5.15 -97.94
C ILE A 401 -36.51 4.10 -96.83
N LYS A 402 -36.46 2.81 -97.18
CA LYS A 402 -36.27 1.73 -96.19
C LYS A 402 -34.94 1.87 -95.43
N ARG A 403 -33.85 2.22 -96.13
CA ARG A 403 -32.53 2.41 -95.52
C ARG A 403 -32.51 3.61 -94.56
N VAL A 404 -33.12 4.73 -94.95
CA VAL A 404 -33.20 5.94 -94.10
C VAL A 404 -34.06 5.68 -92.87
N CYS A 405 -35.26 5.09 -93.03
CA CYS A 405 -36.11 4.74 -91.89
C CYS A 405 -35.45 3.72 -90.96
N SER A 406 -34.71 2.74 -91.50
CA SER A 406 -33.96 1.78 -90.68
C SER A 406 -32.82 2.46 -89.90
N ALA A 407 -32.09 3.38 -90.53
CA ALA A 407 -31.01 4.12 -89.88
C ALA A 407 -31.55 5.06 -88.79
N GLU A 408 -32.69 5.71 -89.02
CA GLU A 408 -33.40 6.53 -88.03
C GLU A 408 -33.82 5.70 -86.80
N MET A 409 -34.43 4.53 -87.02
CA MET A 409 -34.83 3.63 -85.93
C MET A 409 -33.62 3.10 -85.15
N GLN A 410 -32.52 2.76 -85.82
CA GLN A 410 -31.28 2.35 -85.16
C GLN A 410 -30.66 3.51 -84.35
N TRP A 411 -30.75 4.74 -84.86
CA TRP A 411 -30.26 5.92 -84.16
C TRP A 411 -31.03 6.12 -82.85
N GLN A 412 -32.37 6.08 -82.90
CA GLN A 412 -33.23 6.22 -81.72
C GLN A 412 -33.01 5.09 -80.70
N LYS A 413 -32.67 3.89 -81.16
CA LYS A 413 -32.51 2.72 -80.29
C LYS A 413 -31.12 2.62 -79.67
N GLU A 414 -30.07 3.01 -80.40
CA GLU A 414 -28.69 2.68 -80.03
C GLU A 414 -27.81 3.88 -79.69
N VAL A 415 -28.27 5.12 -79.94
CA VAL A 415 -27.51 6.33 -79.62
C VAL A 415 -28.11 6.98 -78.37
N LEU A 416 -27.51 6.70 -77.23
CA LEU A 416 -27.75 7.41 -75.98
C LEU A 416 -26.77 8.59 -75.90
N LEU A 417 -27.31 9.80 -75.68
CA LEU A 417 -26.52 11.05 -75.55
C LEU A 417 -26.05 11.29 -74.11
N GLU A 418 -25.86 10.21 -73.35
CA GLU A 418 -25.35 10.24 -71.99
C GLU A 418 -24.05 9.42 -71.92
N PRO A 419 -23.05 9.86 -71.14
CA PRO A 419 -21.84 9.07 -70.90
C PRO A 419 -22.19 7.73 -70.27
N HIS A 420 -21.62 6.63 -70.77
CA HIS A 420 -21.85 5.30 -70.20
C HIS A 420 -21.28 5.18 -68.77
N GLU A 421 -20.24 5.95 -68.46
CA GLU A 421 -19.69 6.05 -67.10
C GLU A 421 -19.46 7.51 -66.68
N PRO A 422 -19.68 7.83 -65.39
CA PRO A 422 -19.37 9.15 -64.86
C PRO A 422 -17.85 9.39 -64.81
N PRO A 423 -17.40 10.65 -65.02
CA PRO A 423 -15.99 11.02 -64.98
C PRO A 423 -15.41 11.07 -63.56
N GLU A 424 -16.26 11.07 -62.54
CA GLU A 424 -15.88 11.21 -61.14
C GLU A 424 -15.37 9.87 -60.56
N PHE A 425 -14.45 9.95 -59.60
CA PHE A 425 -13.97 8.80 -58.85
C PHE A 425 -14.80 8.66 -57.57
N GLU A 426 -15.62 7.62 -57.49
CA GLU A 426 -16.39 7.28 -56.28
C GLU A 426 -15.56 6.43 -55.30
N LEU A 427 -14.34 6.88 -55.02
CA LEU A 427 -13.40 6.18 -54.12
C LEU A 427 -13.09 7.06 -52.92
N GLN A 428 -13.43 6.60 -51.72
CA GLN A 428 -13.11 7.29 -50.47
C GLN A 428 -12.23 6.42 -49.57
N LEU A 429 -11.08 6.96 -49.16
CA LEU A 429 -10.21 6.30 -48.18
C LEU A 429 -10.76 6.51 -46.77
N ASN A 430 -11.12 5.42 -46.09
CA ASN A 430 -11.48 5.46 -44.67
C ASN A 430 -10.24 5.24 -43.78
N SER A 431 -9.63 6.32 -43.31
CA SER A 431 -8.42 6.28 -42.47
C SER A 431 -8.72 6.25 -40.96
N GLN A 432 -9.96 6.47 -40.54
CA GLN A 432 -10.35 6.61 -39.13
C GLN A 432 -10.02 5.37 -38.26
N PRO A 433 -10.27 4.13 -38.70
CA PRO A 433 -9.90 2.95 -37.91
C PRO A 433 -8.40 2.82 -37.68
N LEU A 434 -7.58 3.21 -38.68
CA LEU A 434 -6.13 3.14 -38.57
C LEU A 434 -5.60 4.18 -37.57
N PHE A 435 -6.14 5.40 -37.58
CA PHE A 435 -5.77 6.41 -36.58
C PHE A 435 -6.09 5.93 -35.16
N LYS A 436 -7.27 5.37 -34.94
CA LYS A 436 -7.63 4.78 -33.63
C LYS A 436 -6.68 3.66 -33.21
N ALA A 437 -6.27 2.80 -34.15
CA ALA A 437 -5.32 1.74 -33.86
C ALA A 437 -3.92 2.30 -33.49
N ILE A 438 -3.47 3.36 -34.15
CA ILE A 438 -2.20 4.04 -33.83
C ILE A 438 -2.27 4.71 -32.45
N GLU A 439 -3.36 5.39 -32.12
CA GLU A 439 -3.56 5.99 -30.78
C GLU A 439 -3.57 4.93 -29.66
N GLN A 440 -4.02 3.71 -29.98
CA GLN A 440 -4.06 2.59 -29.05
C GLN A 440 -2.75 1.78 -28.99
N LEU A 441 -1.76 2.10 -29.82
CA LEU A 441 -0.45 1.45 -29.84
C LEU A 441 0.31 1.81 -28.56
N ASN A 442 0.37 0.85 -27.64
CA ASN A 442 0.96 1.02 -26.32
C ASN A 442 1.80 -0.21 -25.96
N PHE A 443 2.73 -0.04 -25.01
CA PHE A 443 3.46 -1.18 -24.46
C PHE A 443 2.48 -2.17 -23.84
N VAL A 444 2.63 -3.42 -24.25
CA VAL A 444 1.92 -4.54 -23.65
C VAL A 444 2.88 -5.22 -22.70
N HIS A 445 2.49 -5.35 -21.43
CA HIS A 445 3.22 -6.18 -20.49
C HIS A 445 3.20 -7.61 -21.02
N THR A 446 4.36 -8.25 -21.13
CA THR A 446 4.50 -9.62 -21.63
C THR A 446 4.29 -10.68 -20.54
N LYS A 447 4.20 -10.23 -19.28
CA LYS A 447 3.96 -11.08 -18.13
C LYS A 447 2.51 -10.94 -17.70
N VAL A 448 1.82 -12.07 -17.57
CA VAL A 448 0.49 -12.12 -16.94
C VAL A 448 0.56 -11.57 -15.51
N PRO A 449 -0.52 -10.98 -14.99
CA PRO A 449 -0.51 -10.43 -13.63
C PRO A 449 -0.29 -11.51 -12.57
N GLY A 450 0.23 -11.14 -11.41
CA GLY A 450 0.24 -12.01 -10.23
C GLY A 450 -1.16 -12.23 -9.65
N PRO A 451 -1.34 -13.21 -8.75
CA PRO A 451 -2.63 -13.51 -8.14
C PRO A 451 -3.09 -12.32 -7.28
N PRO A 452 -4.33 -11.81 -7.43
CA PRO A 452 -4.84 -10.76 -6.54
C PRO A 452 -4.92 -11.23 -5.09
N ILE A 453 -4.97 -10.27 -4.17
CA ILE A 453 -4.95 -10.51 -2.72
C ILE A 453 -6.27 -10.00 -2.13
N PHE A 454 -7.06 -10.87 -1.50
CA PHE A 454 -8.29 -10.45 -0.83
C PHE A 454 -8.00 -9.60 0.42
N LEU A 455 -8.76 -8.53 0.56
CA LEU A 455 -8.81 -7.68 1.76
C LEU A 455 -9.88 -8.26 2.69
N HIS A 456 -9.49 -9.26 3.48
CA HIS A 456 -10.41 -10.05 4.29
C HIS A 456 -11.24 -9.18 5.27
N GLU A 457 -10.65 -8.11 5.80
CA GLU A 457 -11.31 -7.17 6.71
C GLU A 457 -12.41 -6.34 6.05
N GLU A 458 -12.36 -6.20 4.72
CA GLU A 458 -13.36 -5.46 3.93
C GLU A 458 -14.41 -6.40 3.31
N CYS A 459 -14.22 -7.71 3.41
CA CYS A 459 -15.20 -8.68 2.95
C CYS A 459 -16.33 -8.80 3.99
N THR A 460 -17.56 -8.56 3.57
CA THR A 460 -18.73 -8.55 4.46
C THR A 460 -19.85 -9.42 3.92
N VAL A 461 -20.67 -9.93 4.82
CA VAL A 461 -21.88 -10.68 4.50
C VAL A 461 -23.06 -9.96 5.12
N GLN A 462 -24.10 -9.73 4.33
CA GLN A 462 -25.34 -9.10 4.77
C GLN A 462 -26.51 -9.91 4.20
N ASN A 463 -27.29 -10.55 5.07
CA ASN A 463 -28.43 -11.38 4.67
C ASN A 463 -28.01 -12.48 3.69
N ASN A 464 -28.46 -12.41 2.43
CA ASN A 464 -28.08 -13.28 1.33
C ASN A 464 -27.17 -12.60 0.28
N SER A 465 -26.40 -11.62 0.72
CA SER A 465 -25.48 -10.87 -0.11
C SER A 465 -24.07 -10.91 0.45
N ILE A 466 -23.10 -11.14 -0.43
CA ILE A 466 -21.68 -11.18 -0.09
C ILE A 466 -20.96 -10.05 -0.80
N THR A 467 -20.29 -9.18 -0.05
CA THR A 467 -19.40 -8.17 -0.61
C THR A 467 -17.96 -8.59 -0.40
N VAL A 468 -17.18 -8.64 -1.48
CA VAL A 468 -15.76 -8.98 -1.47
C VAL A 468 -14.90 -7.84 -2.02
N SER A 469 -13.73 -7.65 -1.40
CA SER A 469 -12.76 -6.63 -1.78
C SER A 469 -11.37 -7.27 -1.96
N TRP A 470 -10.63 -6.85 -2.98
CA TRP A 470 -9.29 -7.35 -3.28
C TRP A 470 -8.37 -6.27 -3.81
N GLN A 471 -7.06 -6.54 -3.82
CA GLN A 471 -6.05 -5.64 -4.37
C GLN A 471 -5.10 -6.39 -5.32
N PRO A 472 -4.46 -5.69 -6.28
CA PRO A 472 -3.48 -6.32 -7.15
C PRO A 472 -2.24 -6.80 -6.38
N SER A 473 -1.63 -7.90 -6.83
CA SER A 473 -0.33 -8.32 -6.31
C SER A 473 0.72 -7.21 -6.52
N PRO A 474 1.66 -6.98 -5.58
CA PRO A 474 2.71 -5.98 -5.72
C PRO A 474 3.46 -6.14 -7.05
N ARG A 475 3.70 -5.03 -7.75
CA ARG A 475 4.40 -4.97 -9.04
C ARG A 475 3.71 -5.74 -10.18
N SER A 476 2.40 -5.98 -10.08
CA SER A 476 1.59 -6.51 -11.19
C SER A 476 0.88 -5.39 -11.94
N TRP A 477 0.86 -5.49 -13.26
CA TRP A 477 0.07 -4.62 -14.13
C TRP A 477 -1.19 -5.34 -14.56
N VAL A 478 -2.34 -4.75 -14.21
CA VAL A 478 -3.66 -5.37 -14.34
C VAL A 478 -4.56 -4.50 -15.21
N ASP A 479 -5.18 -5.09 -16.23
CA ASP A 479 -6.20 -4.41 -17.05
C ASP A 479 -7.63 -4.68 -16.56
N GLY A 480 -7.83 -5.75 -15.80
CA GLY A 480 -9.08 -6.12 -15.14
C GLY A 480 -8.99 -7.42 -14.33
N TYR A 481 -10.11 -7.83 -13.75
CA TYR A 481 -10.28 -8.99 -12.87
C TYR A 481 -11.46 -9.84 -13.32
N VAL A 482 -11.35 -11.14 -13.05
CA VAL A 482 -12.46 -12.10 -13.13
C VAL A 482 -12.68 -12.67 -11.74
N LEU A 483 -13.87 -12.44 -11.20
CA LEU A 483 -14.31 -12.99 -9.92
C LEU A 483 -15.17 -14.23 -10.18
N GLU A 484 -14.88 -15.30 -9.45
CA GLU A 484 -15.66 -16.52 -9.49
C GLU A 484 -16.20 -16.90 -8.12
N LEU A 485 -17.43 -17.40 -8.11
CA LEU A 485 -18.15 -17.90 -6.94
C LEU A 485 -18.55 -19.35 -7.20
N ASP A 486 -18.49 -20.22 -6.19
CA ASP A 486 -19.11 -21.54 -6.29
C ASP A 486 -20.63 -21.48 -6.05
N ASP A 487 -21.29 -22.64 -6.08
CA ASP A 487 -22.74 -22.75 -5.93
C ASP A 487 -23.20 -22.87 -4.46
N GLY A 488 -22.32 -22.66 -3.49
CA GLY A 488 -22.62 -22.81 -2.06
C GLY A 488 -22.70 -24.28 -1.59
N ASN A 489 -22.52 -25.26 -2.48
CA ASN A 489 -22.50 -26.69 -2.16
C ASN A 489 -21.19 -27.35 -2.59
N GLN A 490 -20.09 -26.59 -2.56
CA GLN A 490 -18.75 -27.02 -3.01
C GLN A 490 -18.70 -27.45 -4.49
N GLY A 491 -19.66 -27.03 -5.31
CA GLY A 491 -19.69 -27.29 -6.75
C GLY A 491 -18.71 -26.46 -7.56
N PRO A 492 -18.90 -26.40 -8.89
CA PRO A 492 -17.99 -25.69 -9.79
C PRO A 492 -18.09 -24.18 -9.59
N PHE A 493 -16.94 -23.51 -9.66
CA PHE A 493 -16.86 -22.06 -9.73
C PHE A 493 -17.47 -21.53 -11.03
N ARG A 494 -18.17 -20.40 -10.94
CA ARG A 494 -18.78 -19.67 -12.06
C ARG A 494 -18.36 -18.22 -12.02
N GLU A 495 -18.16 -17.63 -13.19
CA GLU A 495 -17.84 -16.21 -13.33
C GLU A 495 -19.05 -15.36 -12.91
N VAL A 496 -18.84 -14.51 -11.90
CA VAL A 496 -19.87 -13.61 -11.36
C VAL A 496 -19.55 -12.14 -11.63
N TYR A 497 -18.28 -11.81 -11.92
CA TYR A 497 -17.87 -10.46 -12.28
C TYR A 497 -16.66 -10.45 -13.23
N VAL A 498 -16.69 -9.56 -14.22
CA VAL A 498 -15.56 -9.25 -15.10
C VAL A 498 -15.46 -7.73 -15.25
N GLY A 499 -14.37 -7.14 -14.78
CA GLY A 499 -14.21 -5.68 -14.84
C GLY A 499 -12.97 -5.16 -14.10
N ARG A 500 -12.88 -3.85 -13.91
CA ARG A 500 -11.69 -3.19 -13.32
C ARG A 500 -11.81 -2.91 -11.83
N GLU A 501 -13.03 -2.93 -11.31
CA GLU A 501 -13.29 -2.66 -9.92
C GLU A 501 -12.69 -3.76 -9.06
N THR A 502 -12.33 -3.36 -7.84
CA THR A 502 -11.69 -4.20 -6.83
C THR A 502 -12.64 -4.56 -5.69
N LEU A 503 -13.89 -4.12 -5.81
CA LEU A 503 -14.98 -4.35 -4.88
C LEU A 503 -16.18 -4.88 -5.67
N CYS A 504 -16.79 -5.96 -5.20
CA CYS A 504 -17.97 -6.54 -5.85
C CYS A 504 -18.93 -7.10 -4.80
N THR A 505 -20.21 -6.76 -4.96
CA THR A 505 -21.32 -7.30 -4.16
C THR A 505 -22.07 -8.33 -4.99
N LEU A 506 -22.25 -9.52 -4.41
CA LEU A 506 -22.93 -10.68 -4.97
C LEU A 506 -24.25 -10.85 -4.22
N ASP A 507 -25.35 -10.45 -4.84
CA ASP A 507 -26.69 -10.49 -4.26
C ASP A 507 -27.46 -11.75 -4.67
N GLY A 508 -28.52 -12.08 -3.93
CA GLY A 508 -29.46 -13.14 -4.30
C GLY A 508 -28.93 -14.55 -4.06
N LEU A 509 -28.01 -14.71 -3.11
CA LEU A 509 -27.48 -16.02 -2.74
C LEU A 509 -28.49 -16.81 -1.90
N HIS A 510 -28.22 -18.09 -1.67
CA HIS A 510 -29.01 -18.90 -0.75
C HIS A 510 -28.62 -18.59 0.70
N PHE A 511 -29.60 -18.62 1.59
CA PHE A 511 -29.40 -18.55 3.04
C PHE A 511 -28.73 -19.82 3.56
N ASP A 512 -28.08 -19.69 4.73
CA ASP A 512 -27.38 -20.78 5.42
C ASP A 512 -26.46 -21.58 4.49
N CYS A 513 -25.70 -20.88 3.66
CA CYS A 513 -24.83 -21.48 2.66
C CYS A 513 -23.41 -20.90 2.73
N THR A 514 -22.42 -21.78 2.69
CA THR A 514 -21.00 -21.39 2.63
C THR A 514 -20.55 -21.32 1.18
N TYR A 515 -20.23 -20.12 0.72
CA TYR A 515 -19.70 -19.84 -0.61
C TYR A 515 -18.19 -19.71 -0.60
N ARG A 516 -17.55 -20.21 -1.65
CA ARG A 516 -16.12 -19.99 -1.93
C ARG A 516 -15.98 -18.98 -3.05
N VAL A 517 -15.16 -17.96 -2.80
CA VAL A 517 -14.86 -16.89 -3.75
C VAL A 517 -13.39 -16.94 -4.13
N ARG A 518 -13.08 -16.79 -5.42
CA ARG A 518 -11.70 -16.63 -5.92
C ARG A 518 -11.64 -15.59 -7.03
N VAL A 519 -10.52 -14.89 -7.14
CA VAL A 519 -10.34 -13.84 -8.15
C VAL A 519 -9.04 -14.06 -8.92
N LYS A 520 -9.04 -13.80 -10.22
CA LYS A 520 -7.82 -13.73 -11.05
C LYS A 520 -7.74 -12.35 -11.72
N ALA A 521 -6.53 -11.88 -11.94
CA ALA A 521 -6.28 -10.66 -12.71
C ALA A 521 -5.90 -11.03 -14.15
N PHE A 522 -6.26 -10.18 -15.11
CA PHE A 522 -5.85 -10.33 -16.49
C PHE A 522 -5.26 -9.02 -17.02
N ASN A 523 -4.38 -9.16 -18.00
CA ASN A 523 -3.89 -8.07 -18.84
C ASN A 523 -3.81 -8.55 -20.29
N LYS A 524 -3.33 -7.69 -21.19
CA LYS A 524 -3.11 -8.04 -22.60
C LYS A 524 -2.16 -9.24 -22.84
N ALA A 525 -1.38 -9.68 -21.85
CA ALA A 525 -0.58 -10.92 -21.94
C ALA A 525 -1.42 -12.19 -21.73
N GLY A 526 -2.57 -12.05 -21.06
CA GLY A 526 -3.46 -13.15 -20.69
C GLY A 526 -3.88 -13.10 -19.21
N GLU A 527 -4.47 -14.19 -18.77
CA GLU A 527 -4.96 -14.36 -17.41
C GLU A 527 -3.86 -14.86 -16.47
N GLY A 528 -3.74 -14.22 -15.31
CA GLY A 528 -2.89 -14.66 -14.22
C GLY A 528 -3.49 -15.83 -13.43
N PRO A 529 -2.73 -16.36 -12.47
CA PRO A 529 -3.25 -17.37 -11.54
C PRO A 529 -4.36 -16.79 -10.64
N TYR A 530 -5.21 -17.67 -10.13
CA TYR A 530 -6.20 -17.31 -9.12
C TYR A 530 -5.54 -16.96 -7.78
N SER A 531 -6.22 -16.10 -7.02
CA SER A 531 -5.99 -15.87 -5.61
C SER A 531 -6.26 -17.14 -4.79
N ASP A 532 -5.82 -17.13 -3.54
CA ASP A 532 -6.38 -18.04 -2.53
C ASP A 532 -7.89 -17.78 -2.40
N SER A 533 -8.66 -18.85 -2.18
CA SER A 533 -10.11 -18.77 -2.06
C SER A 533 -10.52 -18.32 -0.66
N VAL A 534 -11.48 -17.41 -0.58
CA VAL A 534 -12.11 -16.98 0.68
C VAL A 534 -13.43 -17.71 0.84
N GLN A 535 -13.76 -18.12 2.07
CA GLN A 535 -15.04 -18.74 2.40
C GLN A 535 -15.89 -17.77 3.19
N LEU A 536 -17.14 -17.56 2.75
CA LEU A 536 -18.09 -16.63 3.37
C LEU A 536 -19.42 -17.35 3.52
N HIS A 537 -20.05 -17.21 4.67
CA HIS A 537 -21.29 -17.91 5.01
C HIS A 537 -22.43 -16.90 5.12
N THR A 538 -23.50 -17.09 4.35
CA THR A 538 -24.72 -16.26 4.37
C THR A 538 -25.48 -16.40 5.68
N ALA A 539 -26.41 -15.49 5.95
CA ALA A 539 -27.19 -15.54 7.19
C ALA A 539 -28.00 -16.85 7.28
N GLU A 540 -28.10 -17.41 8.50
CA GLU A 540 -28.88 -18.62 8.79
C GLU A 540 -30.37 -18.41 8.57
N VAL A 541 -30.88 -17.23 8.96
CA VAL A 541 -32.30 -16.86 8.85
C VAL A 541 -32.53 -15.77 7.80
N ALA A 542 -33.66 -15.86 7.10
CA ALA A 542 -34.03 -14.90 6.08
C ALA A 542 -34.68 -13.65 6.66
N TRP A 543 -34.04 -12.50 6.45
CA TRP A 543 -34.65 -11.20 6.68
C TRP A 543 -35.24 -10.67 5.37
N PHE A 544 -36.53 -10.41 5.37
CA PHE A 544 -37.24 -9.79 4.24
C PHE A 544 -38.25 -8.75 4.73
N ALA A 545 -38.63 -7.84 3.84
CA ALA A 545 -39.69 -6.88 4.01
C ALA A 545 -40.69 -7.01 2.86
N LEU A 546 -41.87 -6.39 2.98
CA LEU A 546 -42.81 -6.36 1.86
C LEU A 546 -42.28 -5.42 0.77
N ASP A 547 -42.41 -5.82 -0.49
CA ASP A 547 -41.84 -5.12 -1.64
C ASP A 547 -42.86 -4.12 -2.23
N PRO A 548 -42.62 -2.79 -2.09
CA PRO A 548 -43.50 -1.79 -2.67
C PRO A 548 -43.59 -1.86 -4.20
N SER A 549 -42.56 -2.39 -4.87
CA SER A 549 -42.55 -2.49 -6.34
C SER A 549 -43.49 -3.57 -6.87
N THR A 550 -43.80 -4.58 -6.04
CA THR A 550 -44.74 -5.66 -6.38
C THR A 550 -46.16 -5.39 -5.91
N ALA A 551 -46.35 -4.40 -5.03
CA ALA A 551 -47.61 -4.11 -4.37
C ALA A 551 -48.64 -3.48 -5.33
N HIS A 552 -49.91 -3.87 -5.20
CA HIS A 552 -51.00 -3.16 -5.87
C HIS A 552 -51.08 -1.68 -5.38
N PRO A 553 -51.47 -0.69 -6.21
CA PRO A 553 -51.55 0.72 -5.80
C PRO A 553 -52.42 1.02 -4.57
N ASP A 554 -53.37 0.14 -4.26
CA ASP A 554 -54.23 0.27 -3.06
C ASP A 554 -53.58 -0.26 -1.78
N ILE A 555 -52.47 -0.99 -1.88
CA ILE A 555 -51.70 -1.47 -0.74
C ILE A 555 -50.94 -0.29 -0.14
N VAL A 556 -50.99 -0.17 1.19
CA VAL A 556 -50.28 0.82 1.96
C VAL A 556 -49.31 0.11 2.88
N LEU A 557 -48.02 0.35 2.67
CA LEU A 557 -46.92 -0.17 3.48
C LEU A 557 -46.42 0.91 4.44
N SER A 558 -46.07 0.49 5.65
CA SER A 558 -45.52 1.35 6.71
C SER A 558 -44.56 0.56 7.59
N ASN A 559 -43.90 1.22 8.54
CA ASN A 559 -42.92 0.61 9.46
C ASN A 559 -41.82 -0.15 8.70
N ASP A 560 -41.07 0.58 7.86
CA ASP A 560 -40.02 0.02 6.99
C ASP A 560 -40.50 -1.15 6.10
N ASN A 561 -41.74 -1.03 5.61
CA ASN A 561 -42.44 -2.05 4.81
C ASN A 561 -42.71 -3.37 5.53
N MET A 562 -42.73 -3.37 6.86
CA MET A 562 -43.10 -4.54 7.67
C MET A 562 -44.60 -4.57 8.00
N THR A 563 -45.29 -3.44 7.95
CA THR A 563 -46.74 -3.35 8.23
C THR A 563 -47.53 -3.05 6.96
N VAL A 564 -48.61 -3.80 6.72
CA VAL A 564 -49.46 -3.70 5.54
C VAL A 564 -50.93 -3.50 5.88
N THR A 565 -51.58 -2.61 5.13
CA THR A 565 -53.04 -2.41 5.06
C THR A 565 -53.43 -2.13 3.60
N CYS A 566 -54.72 -2.08 3.29
CA CYS A 566 -55.21 -1.70 1.96
C CYS A 566 -56.23 -0.54 2.03
N ASN A 567 -56.42 0.18 0.93
CA ASN A 567 -57.48 1.18 0.77
C ASN A 567 -58.73 0.62 0.07
N SER A 568 -58.61 -0.53 -0.60
CA SER A 568 -59.68 -1.20 -1.35
C SER A 568 -60.58 -2.03 -0.44
N TYR A 569 -61.84 -2.21 -0.85
CA TYR A 569 -62.75 -3.20 -0.27
C TYR A 569 -62.48 -4.62 -0.78
N ASP A 570 -61.90 -4.74 -1.97
CA ASP A 570 -61.44 -6.01 -2.51
C ASP A 570 -60.04 -6.35 -1.98
N ASP A 571 -59.73 -7.64 -1.91
CA ASP A 571 -58.40 -8.09 -1.51
C ASP A 571 -57.35 -7.78 -2.58
N ARG A 572 -56.18 -7.34 -2.13
CA ARG A 572 -55.03 -7.02 -2.96
C ARG A 572 -53.79 -7.75 -2.45
N VAL A 573 -52.96 -8.24 -3.37
CA VAL A 573 -51.76 -8.99 -3.03
C VAL A 573 -50.53 -8.08 -2.94
N VAL A 574 -49.66 -8.39 -2.00
CA VAL A 574 -48.28 -7.89 -1.90
C VAL A 574 -47.33 -9.05 -1.66
N LEU A 575 -46.10 -8.96 -2.18
CA LEU A 575 -45.05 -9.96 -2.02
C LEU A 575 -43.92 -9.44 -1.12
N GLY A 576 -43.15 -10.35 -0.53
CA GLY A 576 -41.86 -10.06 0.07
C GLY A 576 -40.80 -9.69 -0.98
N ASN A 577 -39.77 -8.96 -0.58
CA ASN A 577 -38.66 -8.55 -1.43
C ASN A 577 -37.58 -9.62 -1.63
N VAL A 578 -37.70 -10.77 -0.96
CA VAL A 578 -36.78 -11.91 -1.06
C VAL A 578 -37.55 -13.14 -1.55
N GLY A 579 -36.99 -13.82 -2.55
CA GLY A 579 -37.51 -15.08 -3.09
C GLY A 579 -36.69 -16.28 -2.62
N PHE A 580 -37.38 -17.35 -2.24
CA PHE A 580 -36.80 -18.58 -1.72
C PHE A 580 -36.88 -19.70 -2.75
N SER A 581 -35.78 -20.42 -2.95
CA SER A 581 -35.69 -21.57 -3.86
C SER A 581 -34.99 -22.80 -3.26
N LYS A 582 -34.43 -22.66 -2.06
CA LYS A 582 -33.77 -23.71 -1.28
C LYS A 582 -33.87 -23.38 0.22
N GLY A 583 -33.79 -24.38 1.08
CA GLY A 583 -33.72 -24.24 2.53
C GLY A 583 -35.08 -24.25 3.21
N ILE A 584 -35.08 -24.05 4.52
CA ILE A 584 -36.28 -24.01 5.36
C ILE A 584 -36.45 -22.59 5.87
N HIS A 585 -37.62 -22.00 5.60
CA HIS A 585 -37.90 -20.59 5.91
C HIS A 585 -39.17 -20.48 6.73
N TYR A 586 -39.11 -19.71 7.82
CA TYR A 586 -40.24 -19.44 8.69
C TYR A 586 -40.39 -17.94 8.92
N TRP A 587 -41.63 -17.45 8.88
CA TRP A 587 -41.98 -16.09 9.24
C TRP A 587 -43.39 -16.03 9.83
N GLU A 588 -43.66 -14.95 10.53
CA GLU A 588 -44.95 -14.75 11.20
C GLU A 588 -45.61 -13.44 10.76
N CYS A 589 -46.94 -13.41 10.83
CA CYS A 589 -47.74 -12.22 10.60
C CYS A 589 -48.68 -12.00 11.80
N THR A 590 -48.57 -10.86 12.47
CA THR A 590 -49.46 -10.47 13.58
C THR A 590 -50.61 -9.60 13.07
N ILE A 591 -51.84 -9.93 13.46
CA ILE A 591 -53.04 -9.15 13.10
C ILE A 591 -53.19 -7.92 14.02
N ASP A 592 -52.90 -6.72 13.50
CA ASP A 592 -53.04 -5.46 14.23
C ASP A 592 -54.50 -4.98 14.30
N ARG A 593 -55.24 -5.16 13.19
CA ARG A 593 -56.63 -4.72 13.01
C ARG A 593 -57.38 -5.76 12.20
N TYR A 594 -58.60 -6.09 12.66
CA TYR A 594 -59.49 -7.05 12.02
C TYR A 594 -60.94 -6.64 12.26
N ASP A 595 -61.47 -5.81 11.36
CA ASP A 595 -62.82 -5.23 11.49
C ASP A 595 -63.78 -5.88 10.49
N ASN A 596 -65.07 -6.04 10.79
CA ASN A 596 -66.07 -6.53 9.82
C ASN A 596 -65.81 -7.94 9.23
N HIS A 597 -65.04 -8.79 9.91
CA HIS A 597 -64.79 -10.20 9.57
C HIS A 597 -64.38 -10.48 8.11
N PRO A 598 -63.27 -9.89 7.60
CA PRO A 598 -62.72 -10.16 6.27
C PRO A 598 -61.96 -11.48 6.24
N ASP A 599 -61.62 -11.95 5.05
CA ASP A 599 -60.96 -13.25 4.83
C ASP A 599 -59.54 -13.04 4.25
N PRO A 600 -58.57 -12.49 5.02
CA PRO A 600 -57.21 -12.33 4.53
C PRO A 600 -56.56 -13.69 4.21
N ALA A 601 -55.58 -13.68 3.32
CA ALA A 601 -54.86 -14.87 2.91
C ALA A 601 -53.35 -14.70 3.00
N PHE A 602 -52.68 -15.79 3.39
CA PHE A 602 -51.25 -15.86 3.69
C PHE A 602 -50.63 -17.04 2.97
N GLY A 603 -49.42 -16.90 2.45
CA GLY A 603 -48.70 -18.02 1.88
C GLY A 603 -47.54 -17.59 1.02
N VAL A 604 -47.40 -18.25 -0.12
CA VAL A 604 -46.29 -18.04 -1.04
C VAL A 604 -46.79 -17.91 -2.47
N ALA A 605 -46.07 -17.15 -3.29
CA ALA A 605 -46.43 -16.98 -4.68
C ALA A 605 -45.19 -16.82 -5.58
N ARG A 606 -45.40 -17.06 -6.88
CA ARG A 606 -44.46 -16.63 -7.91
C ARG A 606 -44.56 -15.12 -8.12
N ILE A 607 -43.48 -14.51 -8.59
CA ILE A 607 -43.38 -13.04 -8.76
C ILE A 607 -44.51 -12.48 -9.64
N ASP A 608 -44.97 -13.26 -10.62
CA ASP A 608 -45.97 -12.92 -11.63
C ASP A 608 -47.42 -13.33 -11.25
N THR A 609 -47.69 -13.59 -9.97
CA THR A 609 -49.06 -13.76 -9.44
C THR A 609 -49.92 -12.50 -9.63
N LEU A 610 -51.23 -12.68 -9.81
CA LEU A 610 -52.20 -11.61 -9.94
C LEU A 610 -52.29 -10.78 -8.66
N LYS A 611 -52.28 -9.45 -8.80
CA LYS A 611 -52.23 -8.51 -7.66
C LYS A 611 -53.60 -7.91 -7.29
N ASP A 612 -54.56 -8.01 -8.20
CA ASP A 612 -55.91 -7.48 -8.13
C ASP A 612 -56.96 -8.51 -7.65
N THR A 613 -56.51 -9.67 -7.18
CA THR A 613 -57.37 -10.75 -6.67
C THR A 613 -56.85 -11.28 -5.33
N MET A 614 -57.67 -12.05 -4.61
CA MET A 614 -57.26 -12.77 -3.39
C MET A 614 -56.19 -13.82 -3.72
N LEU A 615 -55.19 -13.96 -2.84
CA LEU A 615 -54.09 -14.90 -2.98
C LEU A 615 -54.59 -16.36 -3.07
N GLY A 616 -54.07 -17.13 -4.02
CA GLY A 616 -54.48 -18.51 -4.28
C GLY A 616 -55.58 -18.68 -5.32
N LYS A 617 -56.18 -17.58 -5.82
CA LYS A 617 -57.15 -17.64 -6.93
C LYS A 617 -56.52 -17.95 -8.30
N ASP A 618 -55.24 -17.66 -8.47
CA ASP A 618 -54.48 -18.04 -9.66
C ASP A 618 -53.70 -19.34 -9.44
N ASP A 619 -53.07 -19.85 -10.50
CA ASP A 619 -52.21 -21.03 -10.50
C ASP A 619 -50.77 -20.75 -10.04
N LYS A 620 -50.49 -19.53 -9.54
CA LYS A 620 -49.16 -19.04 -9.20
C LYS A 620 -48.98 -18.76 -7.70
N ALA A 621 -50.05 -18.88 -6.92
CA ALA A 621 -50.04 -18.68 -5.48
C ALA A 621 -50.58 -19.91 -4.73
N TRP A 622 -49.99 -20.18 -3.57
CA TRP A 622 -50.36 -21.23 -2.63
C TRP A 622 -50.59 -20.58 -1.28
N ALA A 623 -51.83 -20.61 -0.81
CA ALA A 623 -52.21 -19.81 0.34
C ALA A 623 -53.18 -20.54 1.27
N MET A 624 -53.25 -20.05 2.49
CA MET A 624 -54.35 -20.27 3.41
C MET A 624 -55.11 -18.97 3.57
N TYR A 625 -56.42 -18.98 3.31
CA TYR A 625 -57.30 -17.87 3.70
C TYR A 625 -58.11 -18.27 4.93
N ILE A 626 -58.43 -17.29 5.76
CA ILE A 626 -58.96 -17.54 7.10
C ILE A 626 -60.01 -16.49 7.48
N ASP A 627 -61.17 -16.96 7.90
CA ASP A 627 -62.28 -16.15 8.43
C ASP A 627 -62.19 -16.05 9.96
N SER A 628 -63.20 -15.46 10.61
CA SER A 628 -63.24 -15.32 12.08
C SER A 628 -63.39 -16.62 12.86
N ASN A 629 -63.67 -17.75 12.19
CA ASN A 629 -63.88 -19.05 12.83
C ASN A 629 -62.97 -20.15 12.28
N ARG A 630 -62.54 -20.07 11.01
CA ARG A 630 -62.04 -21.21 10.24
C ARG A 630 -61.06 -20.80 9.14
N SER A 631 -60.21 -21.74 8.76
CA SER A 631 -59.24 -21.62 7.68
C SER A 631 -59.45 -22.65 6.57
N TRP A 632 -58.97 -22.32 5.37
CA TRP A 632 -58.93 -23.21 4.20
C TRP A 632 -57.68 -22.96 3.37
N PHE A 633 -57.19 -24.01 2.71
CA PHE A 633 -56.13 -23.88 1.72
C PHE A 633 -56.73 -23.52 0.36
N MET A 634 -56.06 -22.63 -0.38
CA MET A 634 -56.44 -22.16 -1.70
C MET A 634 -55.27 -22.19 -2.68
N HIS A 635 -55.50 -22.79 -3.85
CA HIS A 635 -54.61 -22.74 -5.01
C HIS A 635 -55.44 -22.93 -6.29
N ASN A 636 -55.17 -22.16 -7.34
CA ASN A 636 -55.90 -22.21 -8.61
C ASN A 636 -57.43 -22.14 -8.44
N ASN A 637 -57.89 -21.25 -7.55
CA ASN A 637 -59.30 -21.04 -7.21
C ASN A 637 -60.02 -22.31 -6.66
N ALA A 638 -59.26 -23.31 -6.24
CA ALA A 638 -59.76 -24.51 -5.58
C ALA A 638 -59.47 -24.43 -4.06
N HIS A 639 -60.50 -24.72 -3.27
CA HIS A 639 -60.46 -24.63 -1.80
C HIS A 639 -60.46 -26.03 -1.20
N SER A 640 -59.63 -26.28 -0.19
CA SER A 640 -59.52 -27.60 0.45
C SER A 640 -59.24 -27.48 1.95
N ASN A 641 -59.37 -28.61 2.66
CA ASN A 641 -58.96 -28.78 4.05
C ASN A 641 -59.43 -27.68 5.01
N ARG A 642 -60.75 -27.67 5.27
CA ARG A 642 -61.33 -26.80 6.28
C ARG A 642 -60.84 -27.18 7.67
N THR A 643 -60.27 -26.22 8.39
CA THR A 643 -59.82 -26.38 9.78
C THR A 643 -60.50 -25.33 10.67
N GLU A 644 -60.85 -25.71 11.90
CA GLU A 644 -61.43 -24.78 12.87
C GLU A 644 -60.31 -24.01 13.59
N GLY A 645 -60.53 -22.74 13.89
CA GLY A 645 -59.50 -21.79 14.31
C GLY A 645 -59.47 -20.60 13.36
N GLY A 646 -60.04 -19.48 13.80
CA GLY A 646 -60.18 -18.25 13.01
C GLY A 646 -59.26 -17.13 13.46
N LEU A 647 -59.44 -15.96 12.87
CA LEU A 647 -58.69 -14.76 13.23
C LEU A 647 -59.44 -13.87 14.22
N ASP A 648 -58.67 -13.37 15.19
CA ASP A 648 -58.98 -12.22 16.04
C ASP A 648 -57.84 -11.21 16.02
N LYS A 649 -58.11 -9.98 16.46
CA LYS A 649 -57.06 -8.98 16.69
C LYS A 649 -56.02 -9.51 17.68
N GLY A 650 -54.75 -9.48 17.29
CA GLY A 650 -53.61 -10.01 18.04
C GLY A 650 -53.25 -11.46 17.70
N SER A 651 -53.99 -12.12 16.79
CA SER A 651 -53.61 -13.47 16.32
C SER A 651 -52.30 -13.43 15.53
N VAL A 652 -51.51 -14.49 15.66
CA VAL A 652 -50.23 -14.68 14.96
C VAL A 652 -50.37 -15.81 13.96
N ILE A 653 -50.01 -15.55 12.70
CA ILE A 653 -50.04 -16.52 11.61
C ILE A 653 -48.61 -16.89 11.25
N GLY A 654 -48.22 -18.13 11.49
CA GLY A 654 -46.93 -18.67 11.07
C GLY A 654 -47.00 -19.31 9.69
N VAL A 655 -46.00 -19.07 8.85
CA VAL A 655 -45.86 -19.70 7.53
C VAL A 655 -44.51 -20.40 7.47
N LEU A 656 -44.53 -21.73 7.31
CA LEU A 656 -43.33 -22.57 7.20
C LEU A 656 -43.20 -23.10 5.77
N LEU A 657 -42.21 -22.61 5.05
CA LEU A 657 -41.84 -23.07 3.72
C LEU A 657 -40.59 -23.94 3.80
N ASN A 658 -40.77 -25.27 3.67
CA ASN A 658 -39.66 -26.22 3.63
C ASN A 658 -39.39 -26.60 2.17
N LEU A 659 -38.37 -26.01 1.55
CA LEU A 659 -37.98 -26.31 0.16
C LEU A 659 -37.03 -27.51 0.05
N GLU A 660 -36.60 -28.09 1.17
CA GLU A 660 -35.86 -29.36 1.18
C GLU A 660 -36.81 -30.55 1.04
N GLU A 661 -37.95 -30.50 1.73
CA GLU A 661 -39.04 -31.48 1.62
C GLU A 661 -40.13 -31.07 0.62
N HIS A 662 -40.01 -29.88 0.02
CA HIS A 662 -40.97 -29.30 -0.92
C HIS A 662 -42.39 -29.15 -0.37
N THR A 663 -42.52 -28.72 0.90
CA THR A 663 -43.80 -28.58 1.61
C THR A 663 -44.08 -27.16 2.11
N LEU A 664 -45.37 -26.81 2.23
CA LEU A 664 -45.84 -25.58 2.88
C LEU A 664 -46.83 -25.91 4.00
N SER A 665 -46.62 -25.31 5.16
CA SER A 665 -47.45 -25.47 6.37
C SER A 665 -47.81 -24.12 6.98
N PHE A 666 -48.95 -24.07 7.66
CA PHE A 666 -49.49 -22.86 8.28
C PHE A 666 -49.80 -23.09 9.75
N TYR A 667 -49.61 -22.05 10.56
CA TYR A 667 -49.85 -22.05 11.99
C TYR A 667 -50.69 -20.84 12.37
N VAL A 668 -51.56 -20.98 13.36
CA VAL A 668 -52.30 -19.87 13.97
C VAL A 668 -52.14 -19.99 15.47
N ASN A 669 -51.50 -19.00 16.10
CA ASN A 669 -51.14 -19.00 17.51
C ASN A 669 -50.43 -20.31 17.93
N ASP A 670 -49.35 -20.64 17.20
CA ASP A 670 -48.53 -21.86 17.37
C ASP A 670 -49.23 -23.20 17.08
N CYS A 671 -50.54 -23.19 16.78
CA CYS A 671 -51.29 -24.38 16.41
C CYS A 671 -51.29 -24.59 14.90
N MET A 672 -50.82 -25.74 14.44
CA MET A 672 -50.82 -26.11 13.02
C MET A 672 -52.25 -26.17 12.46
N GLN A 673 -52.48 -25.49 11.35
CA GLN A 673 -53.78 -25.44 10.67
C GLN A 673 -53.88 -26.57 9.64
N GLY A 674 -54.47 -27.69 10.04
CA GLY A 674 -54.69 -28.86 9.17
C GLY A 674 -53.41 -29.68 8.93
N PRO A 675 -53.42 -30.62 7.97
CA PRO A 675 -52.20 -31.32 7.55
C PRO A 675 -51.28 -30.39 6.74
N ILE A 676 -50.12 -30.90 6.31
CA ILE A 676 -49.25 -30.20 5.34
C ILE A 676 -50.11 -29.71 4.16
N ALA A 677 -50.10 -28.40 3.93
CA ALA A 677 -51.06 -27.74 3.05
C ALA A 677 -50.78 -28.00 1.58
N PHE A 678 -49.50 -27.93 1.18
CA PHE A 678 -49.07 -28.17 -0.18
C PHE A 678 -47.77 -28.97 -0.20
N ARG A 679 -47.61 -29.80 -1.23
CA ARG A 679 -46.44 -30.65 -1.50
C ARG A 679 -45.96 -30.41 -2.93
N ASP A 680 -44.76 -30.91 -3.25
CA ASP A 680 -44.15 -30.83 -4.59
C ASP A 680 -43.96 -29.38 -5.08
N LEU A 681 -43.66 -28.48 -4.14
CA LEU A 681 -43.37 -27.07 -4.44
C LEU A 681 -41.98 -26.91 -5.05
N HIS A 682 -41.94 -26.64 -6.37
CA HIS A 682 -40.71 -26.40 -7.12
C HIS A 682 -40.67 -25.00 -7.76
N GLY A 683 -39.54 -24.32 -7.58
CA GLY A 683 -39.25 -23.01 -8.16
C GLY A 683 -38.81 -21.99 -7.12
N VAL A 684 -38.94 -20.71 -7.48
CA VAL A 684 -38.71 -19.57 -6.59
C VAL A 684 -40.06 -19.09 -6.07
N PHE A 685 -40.17 -18.95 -4.76
CA PHE A 685 -41.39 -18.55 -4.06
C PHE A 685 -41.11 -17.33 -3.20
N PHE A 686 -42.00 -16.35 -3.26
CA PHE A 686 -41.96 -15.15 -2.43
C PHE A 686 -43.03 -15.26 -1.34
N PRO A 687 -42.75 -14.83 -0.10
CA PRO A 687 -43.80 -14.58 0.90
C PRO A 687 -44.89 -13.72 0.29
N ALA A 688 -46.14 -14.10 0.47
CA ALA A 688 -47.27 -13.45 -0.20
C ALA A 688 -48.44 -13.30 0.76
N ILE A 689 -49.09 -12.13 0.68
CA ILE A 689 -50.21 -11.78 1.54
C ILE A 689 -51.27 -11.11 0.67
N SER A 690 -52.55 -11.44 0.87
CA SER A 690 -53.66 -10.63 0.37
C SER A 690 -54.61 -10.20 1.45
N LEU A 691 -54.98 -8.92 1.43
CA LEU A 691 -55.92 -8.34 2.38
C LEU A 691 -56.67 -7.14 1.77
N ASN A 692 -57.78 -6.78 2.39
CA ASN A 692 -58.54 -5.57 2.11
C ASN A 692 -58.42 -4.54 3.25
N ARG A 693 -59.08 -3.39 3.10
CA ARG A 693 -59.01 -2.27 4.04
C ARG A 693 -59.37 -2.55 5.48
N ASN A 694 -60.10 -3.63 5.75
CA ASN A 694 -60.53 -3.97 7.09
C ASN A 694 -59.47 -4.75 7.89
N VAL A 695 -58.35 -5.11 7.26
CA VAL A 695 -57.23 -5.80 7.90
C VAL A 695 -55.99 -4.90 7.90
N GLN A 696 -55.27 -4.92 9.01
CA GLN A 696 -53.88 -4.46 9.07
C GLN A 696 -53.06 -5.51 9.80
N MET A 697 -51.85 -5.76 9.34
CA MET A 697 -50.94 -6.73 9.96
C MET A 697 -49.48 -6.30 9.86
N THR A 698 -48.66 -6.85 10.75
CA THR A 698 -47.20 -6.71 10.74
C THR A 698 -46.54 -8.06 10.49
N VAL A 699 -45.58 -8.09 9.57
CA VAL A 699 -44.75 -9.26 9.28
C VAL A 699 -43.52 -9.26 10.20
N HIS A 700 -43.14 -10.44 10.68
CA HIS A 700 -41.96 -10.70 11.50
C HIS A 700 -41.07 -11.71 10.76
N THR A 701 -39.83 -11.33 10.48
CA THR A 701 -38.86 -12.11 9.70
C THR A 701 -37.57 -12.32 10.47
N GLY A 702 -36.66 -13.15 9.96
CA GLY A 702 -35.45 -13.52 10.69
C GLY A 702 -35.71 -14.39 11.93
N LEU A 703 -36.79 -15.18 11.92
CA LEU A 703 -37.17 -16.06 13.01
C LEU A 703 -36.52 -17.43 12.87
N GLU A 704 -36.24 -18.08 14.00
CA GLU A 704 -35.82 -19.48 14.06
C GLU A 704 -37.01 -20.41 13.74
N LEU A 705 -36.71 -21.67 13.40
CA LEU A 705 -37.74 -22.66 13.11
C LEU A 705 -38.52 -23.01 14.39
N PRO A 706 -39.85 -23.22 14.31
CA PRO A 706 -40.63 -23.70 15.45
C PRO A 706 -40.13 -25.05 15.96
N ASP A 707 -39.99 -25.20 17.28
CA ASP A 707 -39.59 -26.48 17.91
C ASP A 707 -40.65 -27.57 17.66
N HIS A 708 -40.23 -28.71 17.10
CA HIS A 708 -41.11 -29.84 16.77
C HIS A 708 -41.70 -30.56 18.01
N ASP A 709 -41.17 -30.33 19.22
CA ASP A 709 -41.51 -31.09 20.43
C ASP A 709 -42.79 -30.61 21.16
N SER A 710 -43.42 -29.52 20.71
CA SER A 710 -44.68 -29.00 21.29
C SER A 710 -45.95 -29.41 20.54
N ILE A 711 -45.85 -30.16 19.44
CA ILE A 711 -46.96 -30.41 18.50
C ILE A 711 -47.64 -31.79 18.69
N ASP A 712 -47.04 -32.72 19.45
CA ASP A 712 -47.63 -34.04 19.76
C ASP A 712 -48.27 -34.13 21.17
N GLY A 713 -48.54 -32.99 21.83
CA GLY A 713 -48.99 -32.95 23.21
C GLY A 713 -50.14 -31.98 23.51
N GLU A 714 -51.34 -32.25 22.99
CA GLU A 714 -52.61 -32.31 23.75
C GLU A 714 -53.81 -32.76 22.88
#